data_AF-A0A960N167-F1
#
_entry.id   AF-A0A960N167-F1
#
_cell.length_a   1.000
_cell.length_b   1.000
_cell.length_c   1.000
_cell.angle_alpha   90.00
_cell.angle_beta   90.00
_cell.angle_gamma   90.00
#
_symmetry.space_group_name_H-M   'P 1'
#
loop_
_entity.id
_entity.type
_entity.pdbx_description
1 polymer ?
#
loop_
_entity_poly.entity_id
_entity_poly.type
_entity_poly.pdbx_seq_one_letter_code
_entity_poly.pdbx_strand_id
1 'polypeptide(L)'
;MKPALSPPISLVSVAILSSFVFDVALGQGPPPPPPLQSLNPPPVPAGNPITEAKAKLGKALFWDEQLSATRTISCGSCHQPESGGSDPRSLLGDPASTHPGADGIFGTADDVTGSPGVILNREDGTYDQDDFFGMTRQVTGRYTPSAINAGYASSLFWDGRATSTFRDPVTNAVILNAGAALESQAAGPPVSSVEMAHQGRDWGQIEARVAGSKPLAVAASLPTALETWIAGRNYPALFEEVFGDSTVTAARIIMAIATYERTLFSNQAPIDAFIAGNTNALTAQEQQGLDIFRGIGRCAACHGGSRFTDDDFHYIGVRPVAEDLGRFAVTGANADRGRMKTPSLRNVGLRGEFMHNGRFATLTDVVNFYDRGGDFNAPNRDPAIGPIGLTPAQRNALVAFLTNALTDPRVASEVAPFDRSALFEGSGRQAFINGSGTPGSTGLEPRIVATEPPLSGNPSFTIGLDNALGGAESILVIDDAPIGDGSVIPAAGEVKYRIPVTLAGNGAGNGFGSVSLPIPGEASLVGRTWHARWYVLDAGAAAGVAASATATFSVFGASAGVLAAPANLSASDGDSVEEVALSWEAASGAVSYEIFRGPDSNFANALRLGNSAVPSYADTTADPGETWSYFVVAVSATESSSASVSDTGFVAVTLSPVTGLSASDGTFGDKVRLSWTAVDGATVYRVYRGETDAFGDSTDLGTVLETTYDDTTAQPGILYRYWVVAEGSGGEASSPAGPEPGHASLTRPTGLTASVDLTTGIRLSWSAVSGASEYLVMRSGSAGSIGITVEPNFEDTSAPVGQSLDYWIVA
;
A
#
# COMPACT_ATOMS: atom_id res chain seq x y z
N MET A 1 26.70 -74.90 -14.54
CA MET A 1 27.01 -76.14 -13.78
C MET A 1 28.25 -75.86 -12.93
N LYS A 2 28.25 -76.27 -11.64
CA LYS A 2 29.23 -76.03 -10.53
C LYS A 2 30.73 -76.24 -10.89
N PRO A 3 31.77 -75.92 -10.03
CA PRO A 3 31.84 -75.33 -8.65
C PRO A 3 32.94 -74.21 -8.50
N ALA A 4 33.21 -73.55 -7.35
CA ALA A 4 34.03 -73.95 -6.17
C ALA A 4 33.96 -72.86 -5.05
N LEU A 5 33.55 -73.16 -3.79
CA LEU A 5 34.33 -73.57 -2.58
C LEU A 5 35.30 -72.47 -2.07
N SER A 6 35.49 -72.08 -0.80
CA SER A 6 35.04 -72.39 0.59
C SER A 6 35.97 -71.56 1.54
N PRO A 7 36.04 -71.67 2.90
CA PRO A 7 35.09 -71.91 4.00
C PRO A 7 35.28 -70.89 5.20
N PRO A 8 34.64 -71.07 6.39
CA PRO A 8 34.50 -70.07 7.45
C PRO A 8 35.34 -70.37 8.71
N ILE A 9 35.45 -69.40 9.65
CA ILE A 9 35.89 -69.66 11.04
C ILE A 9 35.11 -68.78 12.02
N SER A 10 34.63 -69.40 13.11
CA SER A 10 34.18 -68.75 14.35
C SER A 10 34.75 -69.56 15.53
N LEU A 11 35.36 -68.88 16.52
CA LEU A 11 35.06 -68.96 17.97
C LEU A 11 36.21 -68.43 18.88
N VAL A 12 35.85 -67.42 19.71
CA VAL A 12 36.01 -67.31 21.18
C VAL A 12 37.37 -66.93 21.84
N SER A 13 37.40 -65.66 22.28
CA SER A 13 37.62 -65.08 23.63
C SER A 13 38.86 -65.37 24.49
N VAL A 14 39.57 -64.29 24.91
CA VAL A 14 39.92 -63.94 26.31
C VAL A 14 40.10 -62.41 26.43
N ALA A 15 39.62 -61.83 27.53
CA ALA A 15 39.59 -60.40 27.84
C ALA A 15 40.91 -59.83 28.40
N ILE A 16 41.21 -58.56 28.07
CA ILE A 16 42.07 -57.66 28.86
C ILE A 16 41.40 -56.29 28.92
N LEU A 17 41.16 -55.80 30.14
CA LEU A 17 40.76 -54.42 30.43
C LEU A 17 41.85 -53.44 29.96
N SER A 18 41.50 -52.50 29.10
CA SER A 18 42.19 -51.20 29.02
C SER A 18 41.19 -50.11 28.65
N SER A 19 41.36 -48.97 29.28
CA SER A 19 40.44 -47.84 29.40
C SER A 19 40.10 -47.24 28.03
N PHE A 20 38.83 -47.29 27.63
CA PHE A 20 38.30 -46.42 26.58
C PHE A 20 38.09 -45.03 27.18
N VAL A 21 38.97 -44.09 26.83
CA VAL A 21 38.68 -42.67 26.92
C VAL A 21 37.53 -42.42 25.95
N PHE A 22 36.36 -42.05 26.49
CA PHE A 22 35.33 -41.37 25.71
C PHE A 22 35.91 -40.03 25.28
N ASP A 23 36.44 -39.95 24.06
CA ASP A 23 36.51 -38.66 23.38
C ASP A 23 35.06 -38.23 23.14
N VAL A 24 34.56 -37.37 24.02
CA VAL A 24 33.42 -36.51 23.74
C VAL A 24 33.82 -35.70 22.52
N ALA A 25 33.35 -36.12 21.34
CA ALA A 25 33.34 -35.27 20.17
C ALA A 25 32.49 -34.03 20.51
N LEU A 26 33.17 -32.97 20.93
CA LEU A 26 32.60 -31.62 20.98
C LEU A 26 31.96 -31.37 19.61
N GLY A 27 30.64 -31.15 19.62
CA GLY A 27 29.84 -30.96 18.43
C GLY A 27 30.49 -29.94 17.51
N GLN A 28 30.96 -30.40 16.35
CA GLN A 28 31.24 -29.51 15.25
C GLN A 28 29.90 -28.84 14.92
N GLY A 29 29.84 -27.51 15.06
CA GLY A 29 28.66 -26.75 14.68
C GLY A 29 28.26 -27.01 13.22
N PRO A 30 27.07 -26.55 12.79
CA PRO A 30 26.68 -26.65 11.39
C PRO A 30 27.81 -26.09 10.50
N PRO A 31 28.06 -26.70 9.32
CA PRO A 31 29.11 -26.23 8.42
C PRO A 31 28.90 -24.74 8.12
N PRO A 32 29.98 -23.95 7.99
CA PRO A 32 29.86 -22.53 7.72
C PRO A 32 29.08 -22.31 6.41
N PRO A 33 28.20 -21.29 6.36
CA PRO A 33 27.41 -21.04 5.16
C PRO A 33 28.33 -20.77 3.97
N PRO A 34 27.93 -21.20 2.75
CA PRO A 34 28.72 -20.96 1.55
C PRO A 34 29.00 -19.46 1.39
N PRO A 35 30.18 -19.08 0.87
CA PRO A 35 30.51 -17.68 0.65
C PRO A 35 29.48 -17.05 -0.30
N LEU A 36 29.16 -15.77 -0.06
CA LEU A 36 28.33 -14.99 -0.97
C LEU A 36 29.03 -14.86 -2.33
N GLN A 37 28.24 -14.95 -3.39
CA GLN A 37 28.71 -14.90 -4.78
C GLN A 37 27.81 -13.97 -5.58
N SER A 38 28.37 -13.36 -6.63
CA SER A 38 27.60 -12.56 -7.59
C SER A 38 26.52 -13.41 -8.27
N LEU A 39 25.36 -12.80 -8.55
CA LEU A 39 24.28 -13.47 -9.27
C LEU A 39 24.53 -13.44 -10.79
N ASN A 40 24.94 -14.58 -11.34
CA ASN A 40 25.04 -14.80 -12.79
C ASN A 40 23.65 -15.01 -13.41
N PRO A 41 23.45 -14.81 -14.74
CA PRO A 41 22.18 -15.05 -15.39
C PRO A 41 21.60 -16.47 -15.17
N PRO A 42 20.27 -16.65 -15.23
CA PRO A 42 19.65 -17.96 -15.04
C PRO A 42 20.08 -19.01 -16.08
N PRO A 43 20.05 -20.31 -15.71
CA PRO A 43 20.25 -21.40 -16.66
C PRO A 43 19.20 -21.36 -17.79
N VAL A 44 19.65 -21.59 -19.03
CA VAL A 44 18.80 -21.60 -20.23
C VAL A 44 18.76 -23.02 -20.81
N PRO A 45 17.58 -23.64 -20.97
CA PRO A 45 17.47 -24.94 -21.62
C PRO A 45 17.78 -24.82 -23.11
N ALA A 46 18.58 -25.75 -23.65
CA ALA A 46 19.06 -25.69 -25.03
C ALA A 46 17.93 -25.66 -26.08
N GLY A 47 16.79 -26.30 -25.79
CA GLY A 47 15.61 -26.31 -26.67
C GLY A 47 14.73 -25.05 -26.59
N ASN A 48 15.01 -24.12 -25.67
CA ASN A 48 14.31 -22.85 -25.57
C ASN A 48 15.30 -21.69 -25.31
N PRO A 49 16.15 -21.35 -26.30
CA PRO A 49 17.11 -20.26 -26.15
C PRO A 49 16.40 -18.90 -26.05
N ILE A 50 16.99 -17.99 -25.28
CA ILE A 50 16.53 -16.61 -25.14
C ILE A 50 16.91 -15.82 -26.40
N THR A 51 15.91 -15.25 -27.07
CA THR A 51 16.10 -14.20 -28.08
C THR A 51 15.29 -12.98 -27.65
N GLU A 52 15.69 -11.78 -28.09
CA GLU A 52 14.96 -10.55 -27.74
C GLU A 52 13.51 -10.62 -28.20
N ALA A 53 13.25 -11.04 -29.44
CA ALA A 53 11.91 -11.19 -29.98
C ALA A 53 11.06 -12.21 -29.17
N LYS A 54 11.65 -13.35 -28.76
CA LYS A 54 10.92 -14.33 -27.93
C LYS A 54 10.63 -13.80 -26.53
N ALA A 55 11.56 -13.06 -25.93
CA ALA A 55 11.34 -12.40 -24.64
C ALA A 55 10.24 -11.34 -24.74
N LYS A 56 10.16 -10.56 -25.84
CA LYS A 56 9.06 -9.61 -26.08
C LYS A 56 7.72 -10.30 -26.32
N LEU A 57 7.68 -11.41 -27.07
CA LEU A 57 6.47 -12.22 -27.20
C LEU A 57 6.02 -12.78 -25.84
N GLY A 58 6.97 -13.30 -25.05
CA GLY A 58 6.71 -13.77 -23.69
C GLY A 58 6.19 -12.67 -22.78
N LYS A 59 6.77 -11.48 -22.85
CA LYS A 59 6.32 -10.30 -22.12
C LYS A 59 4.90 -9.93 -22.51
N ALA A 60 4.59 -9.90 -23.81
CA ALA A 60 3.23 -9.63 -24.27
C ALA A 60 2.24 -10.63 -23.69
N LEU A 61 2.52 -11.94 -23.78
CA LEU A 61 1.65 -12.99 -23.25
C LEU A 61 1.51 -12.95 -21.71
N PHE A 62 2.60 -12.66 -20.99
CA PHE A 62 2.61 -12.60 -19.53
C PHE A 62 1.68 -11.50 -18.98
N TRP A 63 1.57 -10.38 -19.68
CA TRP A 63 0.76 -9.22 -19.29
C TRP A 63 -0.59 -9.13 -20.02
N ASP A 64 -0.95 -10.12 -20.87
CA ASP A 64 -2.20 -10.07 -21.64
C ASP A 64 -3.35 -10.72 -20.88
N GLU A 65 -4.23 -9.90 -20.31
CA GLU A 65 -5.42 -10.37 -19.58
C GLU A 65 -6.35 -11.21 -20.47
N GLN A 66 -6.27 -11.09 -21.80
CA GLN A 66 -7.05 -11.91 -22.72
C GLN A 66 -6.72 -13.41 -22.65
N LEU A 67 -5.61 -13.77 -21.98
CA LEU A 67 -5.25 -15.15 -21.72
C LEU A 67 -6.26 -15.82 -20.78
N SER A 68 -6.87 -15.09 -19.83
CA SER A 68 -7.95 -15.63 -19.00
C SER A 68 -9.28 -15.75 -19.75
N ALA A 69 -10.17 -16.60 -19.24
CA ALA A 69 -11.48 -16.85 -19.85
C ALA A 69 -12.33 -15.56 -19.89
N THR A 70 -12.28 -14.80 -18.79
CA THR A 70 -13.01 -13.55 -18.54
C THR A 70 -12.32 -12.30 -19.08
N ARG A 71 -11.07 -12.41 -19.56
CA ARG A 71 -10.21 -11.28 -19.97
C ARG A 71 -9.87 -10.29 -18.86
N THR A 72 -9.86 -10.75 -17.62
CA THR A 72 -9.62 -9.91 -16.42
C THR A 72 -8.34 -10.25 -15.67
N ILE A 73 -7.64 -11.33 -16.03
CA ILE A 73 -6.46 -11.83 -15.30
C ILE A 73 -5.36 -12.22 -16.27
N SER A 74 -4.14 -11.75 -16.01
CA SER A 74 -2.90 -12.17 -16.68
C SER A 74 -1.95 -12.79 -15.66
N CYS A 75 -0.80 -13.31 -16.09
CA CYS A 75 0.27 -13.69 -15.16
C CYS A 75 0.71 -12.46 -14.34
N GLY A 76 0.81 -11.31 -14.99
CA GLY A 76 1.14 -10.03 -14.39
C GLY A 76 0.11 -9.47 -13.41
N SER A 77 -1.13 -9.97 -13.40
CA SER A 77 -2.12 -9.56 -12.38
C SER A 77 -1.69 -10.00 -10.97
N CYS A 78 -1.08 -11.18 -10.85
CA CYS A 78 -0.66 -11.76 -9.57
C CYS A 78 0.86 -11.64 -9.32
N HIS A 79 1.66 -11.27 -10.32
CA HIS A 79 3.12 -11.27 -10.25
C HIS A 79 3.70 -9.90 -10.58
N GLN A 80 3.55 -8.94 -9.67
CA GLN A 80 3.96 -7.56 -9.91
C GLN A 80 5.34 -7.22 -9.33
N PRO A 81 6.22 -6.54 -10.09
CA PRO A 81 7.54 -6.12 -9.62
C PRO A 81 7.51 -5.24 -8.37
N GLU A 82 6.58 -4.30 -8.26
CA GLU A 82 6.39 -3.45 -7.07
C GLU A 82 6.20 -4.25 -5.77
N SER A 83 5.62 -5.46 -5.86
CA SER A 83 5.46 -6.39 -4.73
C SER A 83 6.58 -7.46 -4.68
N GLY A 84 7.74 -7.20 -5.28
CA GLY A 84 8.84 -8.17 -5.35
C GLY A 84 8.50 -9.44 -6.15
N GLY A 85 7.54 -9.35 -7.09
CA GLY A 85 7.07 -10.43 -7.95
C GLY A 85 5.91 -11.26 -7.39
N SER A 86 5.30 -10.85 -6.26
CA SER A 86 4.04 -11.40 -5.72
C SER A 86 2.83 -10.51 -6.06
N ASP A 87 1.68 -10.80 -5.46
CA ASP A 87 0.42 -10.13 -5.75
C ASP A 87 0.16 -8.98 -4.75
N PRO A 88 0.13 -7.72 -5.19
CA PRO A 88 -0.18 -6.58 -4.32
C PRO A 88 -1.65 -6.54 -3.89
N ARG A 89 -2.53 -7.34 -4.51
CA ARG A 89 -3.96 -7.46 -4.16
C ARG A 89 -4.20 -8.48 -3.05
N SER A 90 -3.18 -9.25 -2.66
CA SER A 90 -3.24 -10.26 -1.60
C SER A 90 -2.84 -9.66 -0.26
N LEU A 91 -3.82 -9.12 0.46
CA LEU A 91 -3.61 -8.36 1.70
C LEU A 91 -4.17 -9.11 2.92
N LEU A 92 -3.39 -9.22 3.98
CA LEU A 92 -3.81 -9.90 5.20
C LEU A 92 -5.03 -9.21 5.84
N GLY A 93 -6.10 -9.97 6.02
CA GLY A 93 -7.36 -9.49 6.61
C GLY A 93 -8.33 -8.85 5.62
N ASP A 94 -7.98 -8.73 4.34
CA ASP A 94 -8.92 -8.29 3.30
C ASP A 94 -9.81 -9.46 2.83
N PRO A 95 -11.14 -9.38 2.98
CA PRO A 95 -12.06 -10.41 2.50
C PRO A 95 -11.92 -10.70 1.00
N ALA A 96 -11.53 -9.72 0.18
CA ALA A 96 -11.36 -9.91 -1.26
C ALA A 96 -10.18 -10.81 -1.64
N SER A 97 -9.26 -11.05 -0.70
CA SER A 97 -8.06 -11.88 -0.90
C SER A 97 -7.89 -12.97 0.17
N THR A 98 -8.96 -13.28 0.91
CA THR A 98 -8.99 -14.34 1.91
C THR A 98 -9.61 -15.60 1.33
N HIS A 99 -8.95 -16.74 1.50
CA HIS A 99 -9.51 -18.09 1.26
C HIS A 99 -9.85 -18.73 2.61
N PRO A 100 -11.01 -19.41 2.74
CA PRO A 100 -11.52 -19.96 4.02
C PRO A 100 -10.77 -21.21 4.51
N GLY A 101 -9.48 -21.35 4.15
CA GLY A 101 -8.65 -22.44 4.62
C GLY A 101 -9.12 -23.85 4.25
N ALA A 102 -8.78 -24.79 5.14
CA ALA A 102 -9.06 -26.21 5.01
C ALA A 102 -10.40 -26.61 5.63
N ASP A 103 -10.92 -25.83 6.59
CA ASP A 103 -12.24 -26.07 7.20
C ASP A 103 -13.41 -25.46 6.41
N GLY A 104 -13.13 -24.54 5.47
CA GLY A 104 -14.12 -23.91 4.62
C GLY A 104 -14.94 -22.83 5.34
N ILE A 105 -14.45 -22.28 6.44
CA ILE A 105 -15.13 -21.26 7.25
C ILE A 105 -14.24 -20.01 7.33
N PHE A 106 -14.77 -18.86 6.87
CA PHE A 106 -14.06 -17.58 7.01
C PHE A 106 -13.93 -17.12 8.48
N GLY A 107 -12.84 -16.42 8.77
CA GLY A 107 -12.58 -15.80 10.08
C GLY A 107 -11.96 -16.77 11.09
N THR A 108 -11.45 -17.91 10.63
CA THR A 108 -10.77 -18.92 11.43
C THR A 108 -9.24 -18.81 11.30
N ALA A 109 -8.51 -19.59 12.10
CA ALA A 109 -7.05 -19.51 12.13
C ALA A 109 -6.36 -20.14 10.91
N ASP A 110 -7.09 -20.93 10.11
CA ASP A 110 -6.57 -21.62 8.92
C ASP A 110 -6.86 -20.89 7.61
N ASP A 111 -7.52 -19.72 7.68
CA ASP A 111 -7.64 -18.77 6.58
C ASP A 111 -6.28 -18.49 5.92
N VAL A 112 -6.33 -18.31 4.61
CA VAL A 112 -5.15 -18.09 3.78
C VAL A 112 -5.31 -16.78 3.02
N THR A 113 -4.29 -15.93 3.08
CA THR A 113 -4.18 -14.82 2.15
C THR A 113 -3.66 -15.35 0.81
N GLY A 114 -4.47 -15.18 -0.23
CA GLY A 114 -4.22 -15.71 -1.57
C GLY A 114 -4.51 -14.69 -2.66
N SER A 115 -4.23 -15.06 -3.91
CA SER A 115 -4.45 -14.18 -5.06
C SER A 115 -5.91 -14.25 -5.53
N PRO A 116 -6.58 -13.10 -5.71
CA PRO A 116 -7.85 -13.06 -6.40
C PRO A 116 -7.67 -13.40 -7.88
N GLY A 117 -8.34 -14.46 -8.33
CA GLY A 117 -8.34 -14.93 -9.73
C GLY A 117 -9.60 -14.50 -10.47
N VAL A 118 -10.28 -15.46 -11.11
CA VAL A 118 -11.51 -15.18 -11.87
C VAL A 118 -12.76 -15.47 -11.06
N ILE A 119 -13.84 -14.75 -11.36
CA ILE A 119 -15.20 -15.12 -10.91
C ILE A 119 -15.52 -16.50 -11.49
N LEU A 120 -16.19 -17.36 -10.72
CA LEU A 120 -16.59 -18.66 -11.22
C LEU A 120 -17.43 -18.49 -12.49
N ASN A 121 -16.95 -19.06 -13.60
CA ASN A 121 -17.55 -18.89 -14.92
C ASN A 121 -17.63 -20.22 -15.66
N ARG A 122 -18.52 -20.26 -16.66
CA ARG A 122 -18.82 -21.42 -17.50
C ARG A 122 -18.23 -21.25 -18.90
N GLU A 123 -18.26 -22.33 -19.67
CA GLU A 123 -17.76 -22.35 -21.05
C GLU A 123 -18.52 -21.37 -21.98
N ASP A 124 -19.79 -21.08 -21.71
CA ASP A 124 -20.58 -20.08 -22.44
C ASP A 124 -20.31 -18.62 -22.02
N GLY A 125 -19.37 -18.41 -21.10
CA GLY A 125 -18.98 -17.12 -20.54
C GLY A 125 -19.89 -16.62 -19.41
N THR A 126 -21.01 -17.29 -19.12
CA THR A 126 -21.87 -16.90 -17.99
C THR A 126 -21.19 -17.19 -16.66
N TYR A 127 -21.51 -16.39 -15.65
CA TYR A 127 -21.07 -16.59 -14.29
C TYR A 127 -21.94 -17.58 -13.52
N ASP A 128 -21.31 -18.23 -12.57
CA ASP A 128 -21.94 -19.06 -11.55
C ASP A 128 -21.61 -18.53 -10.15
N GLN A 129 -22.29 -19.06 -9.15
CA GLN A 129 -22.01 -18.74 -7.75
C GLN A 129 -21.07 -19.79 -7.15
N ASP A 130 -19.95 -19.34 -6.61
CA ASP A 130 -19.06 -20.18 -5.80
C ASP A 130 -19.61 -20.32 -4.37
N ASP A 131 -19.43 -21.49 -3.75
CA ASP A 131 -19.94 -21.80 -2.41
C ASP A 131 -19.38 -20.87 -1.32
N PHE A 132 -18.16 -20.36 -1.49
CA PHE A 132 -17.49 -19.47 -0.55
C PHE A 132 -17.49 -18.03 -1.02
N PHE A 133 -17.17 -17.80 -2.30
CA PHE A 133 -16.94 -16.47 -2.85
C PHE A 133 -18.19 -15.83 -3.46
N GLY A 134 -19.28 -16.57 -3.61
CA GLY A 134 -20.47 -16.05 -4.28
C GLY A 134 -20.15 -15.69 -5.74
N MET A 135 -20.58 -14.51 -6.19
CA MET A 135 -20.19 -13.96 -7.51
C MET A 135 -19.03 -12.96 -7.44
N THR A 136 -18.16 -13.06 -6.42
CA THR A 136 -16.87 -12.36 -6.42
C THR A 136 -15.77 -13.24 -7.02
N ARG A 137 -14.53 -12.73 -7.08
CA ARG A 137 -13.40 -13.50 -7.59
C ARG A 137 -13.05 -14.63 -6.62
N GLN A 138 -12.77 -15.81 -7.16
CA GLN A 138 -12.24 -16.90 -6.35
C GLN A 138 -10.81 -16.56 -5.90
N VAL A 139 -10.43 -16.94 -4.68
CA VAL A 139 -9.10 -16.69 -4.11
C VAL A 139 -8.28 -17.99 -4.11
N THR A 140 -6.98 -17.93 -4.37
CA THR A 140 -6.11 -19.12 -4.32
C THR A 140 -5.84 -19.61 -2.89
N GLY A 141 -5.74 -20.92 -2.67
CA GLY A 141 -5.44 -21.51 -1.35
C GLY A 141 -3.99 -21.37 -0.87
N ARG A 142 -3.14 -20.59 -1.56
CA ARG A 142 -1.77 -20.25 -1.17
C ARG A 142 -1.43 -18.84 -1.62
N TYR A 143 -0.54 -18.19 -0.88
CA TYR A 143 0.04 -16.90 -1.25
C TYR A 143 0.98 -17.05 -2.45
N THR A 144 0.97 -16.07 -3.34
CA THR A 144 1.68 -16.12 -4.61
C THR A 144 3.20 -15.99 -4.44
N PRO A 145 4.00 -16.96 -4.90
CA PRO A 145 5.46 -16.86 -4.83
C PRO A 145 5.98 -15.85 -5.87
N SER A 146 7.19 -15.34 -5.65
CA SER A 146 7.82 -14.40 -6.59
C SER A 146 8.11 -15.03 -7.95
N ALA A 147 7.70 -14.37 -9.03
CA ALA A 147 8.13 -14.69 -10.39
C ALA A 147 9.57 -14.19 -10.69
N ILE A 148 10.05 -13.19 -9.94
CA ILE A 148 11.41 -12.65 -10.09
C ILE A 148 12.41 -13.67 -9.55
N ASN A 149 13.47 -13.93 -10.32
CA ASN A 149 14.44 -14.99 -10.08
C ASN A 149 13.87 -16.43 -10.13
N ALA A 150 12.63 -16.64 -10.60
CA ALA A 150 12.06 -17.98 -10.72
C ALA A 150 12.84 -18.86 -11.72
N GLY A 151 13.46 -18.26 -12.74
CA GLY A 151 14.24 -18.97 -13.76
C GLY A 151 15.49 -19.72 -13.28
N TYR A 152 15.90 -19.54 -12.01
CA TYR A 152 17.00 -20.32 -11.44
C TYR A 152 16.57 -21.67 -10.86
N ALA A 153 15.29 -21.82 -10.52
CA ALA A 153 14.83 -22.99 -9.77
C ALA A 153 14.66 -24.21 -10.68
N SER A 154 15.04 -25.39 -10.18
CA SER A 154 14.83 -26.67 -10.86
C SER A 154 13.41 -27.23 -10.65
N SER A 155 12.67 -26.67 -9.69
CA SER A 155 11.26 -26.90 -9.44
C SER A 155 10.55 -25.63 -8.97
N LEU A 156 9.27 -25.49 -9.35
CA LEU A 156 8.44 -24.32 -9.05
C LEU A 156 7.15 -24.70 -8.33
N PHE A 157 6.44 -23.67 -7.85
CA PHE A 157 5.44 -23.71 -6.79
C PHE A 157 6.02 -24.01 -5.40
N TRP A 158 5.25 -23.73 -4.35
CA TRP A 158 5.63 -24.00 -2.96
C TRP A 158 5.88 -25.49 -2.67
N ASP A 159 5.20 -26.40 -3.38
CA ASP A 159 5.33 -27.85 -3.22
C ASP A 159 6.28 -28.51 -4.23
N GLY A 160 6.77 -27.74 -5.21
CA GLY A 160 7.70 -28.22 -6.23
C GLY A 160 7.06 -29.07 -7.33
N ARG A 161 5.74 -28.99 -7.54
CA ARG A 161 5.01 -29.82 -8.52
C ARG A 161 5.38 -29.56 -9.98
N ALA A 162 5.89 -28.37 -10.29
CA ALA A 162 6.43 -28.06 -11.62
C ALA A 162 7.91 -28.44 -11.65
N THR A 163 8.31 -29.27 -12.61
CA THR A 163 9.62 -29.95 -12.61
C THR A 163 10.50 -29.50 -13.76
N SER A 164 11.77 -29.92 -13.76
CA SER A 164 12.73 -29.57 -14.81
C SER A 164 12.44 -30.18 -16.20
N THR A 165 11.36 -30.94 -16.37
CA THR A 165 10.91 -31.51 -17.64
C THR A 165 9.61 -30.84 -18.09
N PHE A 166 9.57 -30.38 -19.34
CA PHE A 166 8.37 -29.83 -19.95
C PHE A 166 7.78 -30.80 -20.97
N ARG A 167 6.48 -31.09 -20.79
CA ARG A 167 5.65 -31.84 -21.72
C ARG A 167 4.62 -30.91 -22.32
N ASP A 168 4.42 -31.03 -23.62
CA ASP A 168 3.33 -30.36 -24.32
C ASP A 168 2.00 -30.75 -23.66
N PRO A 169 1.19 -29.80 -23.19
CA PRO A 169 -0.03 -30.11 -22.44
C PRO A 169 -1.16 -30.69 -23.32
N VAL A 170 -1.06 -30.57 -24.64
CA VAL A 170 -2.03 -31.12 -25.61
C VAL A 170 -1.63 -32.53 -26.04
N THR A 171 -0.35 -32.72 -26.41
CA THR A 171 0.12 -34.00 -26.99
C THR A 171 0.81 -34.92 -25.98
N ASN A 172 1.14 -34.41 -24.78
CA ASN A 172 1.93 -35.07 -23.74
C ASN A 172 3.36 -35.46 -24.16
N ALA A 173 3.82 -34.99 -25.33
CA ALA A 173 5.18 -35.20 -25.82
C ALA A 173 6.17 -34.43 -24.95
N VAL A 174 7.32 -35.04 -24.63
CA VAL A 174 8.42 -34.33 -23.96
C VAL A 174 9.05 -33.36 -24.95
N ILE A 175 8.98 -32.06 -24.66
CA ILE A 175 9.59 -31.02 -25.49
C ILE A 175 10.97 -30.64 -24.95
N LEU A 176 11.09 -30.52 -23.62
CA LEU A 176 12.35 -30.24 -22.94
C LEU A 176 12.55 -31.24 -21.80
N ASN A 177 13.71 -31.90 -21.75
CA ASN A 177 14.01 -32.95 -20.77
C ASN A 177 14.79 -32.46 -19.54
N ALA A 178 15.24 -31.20 -19.52
CA ALA A 178 15.96 -30.58 -18.42
C ALA A 178 15.86 -29.04 -18.48
N GLY A 179 16.02 -28.38 -17.33
CA GLY A 179 16.05 -26.91 -17.23
C GLY A 179 14.71 -26.22 -17.52
N ALA A 180 13.60 -26.96 -17.50
CA ALA A 180 12.31 -26.51 -18.01
C ALA A 180 11.24 -26.28 -16.92
N ALA A 181 11.66 -25.90 -15.71
CA ALA A 181 10.75 -25.70 -14.58
C ALA A 181 9.72 -24.60 -14.84
N LEU A 182 10.12 -23.48 -15.47
CA LEU A 182 9.24 -22.40 -15.87
C LEU A 182 8.20 -22.87 -16.89
N GLU A 183 8.62 -23.60 -17.93
CA GLU A 183 7.70 -24.15 -18.92
C GLU A 183 6.72 -25.15 -18.29
N SER A 184 7.19 -26.00 -17.38
CA SER A 184 6.33 -26.90 -16.61
C SER A 184 5.33 -26.15 -15.72
N GLN A 185 5.68 -24.96 -15.22
CA GLN A 185 4.83 -24.16 -14.34
C GLN A 185 3.78 -23.38 -15.14
N ALA A 186 4.19 -22.72 -16.23
CA ALA A 186 3.32 -21.88 -17.04
C ALA A 186 2.21 -22.66 -17.77
N ALA A 187 2.28 -24.00 -17.80
CA ALA A 187 1.24 -24.88 -18.31
C ALA A 187 -0.04 -24.92 -17.44
N GLY A 188 0.04 -24.53 -16.16
CA GLY A 188 -1.02 -24.70 -15.16
C GLY A 188 -2.02 -23.54 -15.07
N PRO A 189 -1.58 -22.32 -14.71
CA PRO A 189 -2.50 -21.21 -14.41
C PRO A 189 -3.54 -20.90 -15.51
N PRO A 190 -3.20 -20.91 -16.82
CA PRO A 190 -4.16 -20.61 -17.88
C PRO A 190 -5.39 -21.54 -17.96
N VAL A 191 -5.30 -22.76 -17.41
CA VAL A 191 -6.38 -23.78 -17.37
C VAL A 191 -6.95 -23.98 -15.96
N SER A 192 -6.49 -23.22 -14.97
CA SER A 192 -6.97 -23.29 -13.59
C SER A 192 -8.26 -22.49 -13.44
N SER A 193 -9.33 -23.15 -13.00
CA SER A 193 -10.67 -22.53 -12.87
C SER A 193 -10.77 -21.47 -11.76
N VAL A 194 -9.78 -21.45 -10.86
CA VAL A 194 -9.65 -20.42 -9.82
C VAL A 194 -8.81 -19.27 -10.35
N GLU A 195 -7.69 -19.55 -11.02
CA GLU A 195 -6.73 -18.51 -11.42
C GLU A 195 -7.15 -17.77 -12.71
N MET A 196 -7.36 -18.48 -13.83
CA MET A 196 -7.53 -17.83 -15.15
C MET A 196 -8.63 -18.42 -16.03
N ALA A 197 -9.32 -19.49 -15.66
CA ALA A 197 -10.21 -20.24 -16.55
C ALA A 197 -11.63 -20.40 -16.01
N HIS A 198 -12.56 -20.85 -16.88
CA HIS A 198 -13.72 -21.60 -16.41
C HIS A 198 -13.31 -23.04 -16.08
N GLN A 199 -14.20 -23.76 -15.39
CA GLN A 199 -14.07 -25.21 -15.25
C GLN A 199 -14.04 -25.89 -16.63
N GLY A 200 -13.07 -26.78 -16.82
CA GLY A 200 -12.95 -27.60 -18.04
C GLY A 200 -12.30 -26.90 -19.24
N ARG A 201 -11.80 -25.66 -19.09
CA ARG A 201 -11.06 -24.99 -20.17
C ARG A 201 -9.80 -25.75 -20.53
N ASP A 202 -9.50 -25.87 -21.82
CA ASP A 202 -8.31 -26.54 -22.32
C ASP A 202 -7.36 -25.63 -23.11
N TRP A 203 -6.18 -26.17 -23.45
CA TRP A 203 -5.16 -25.45 -24.21
C TRP A 203 -5.56 -25.19 -25.67
N GLY A 204 -6.45 -25.98 -26.28
CA GLY A 204 -6.95 -25.72 -27.63
C GLY A 204 -7.81 -24.45 -27.69
N GLN A 205 -8.64 -24.23 -26.67
CA GLN A 205 -9.41 -22.99 -26.53
C GLN A 205 -8.49 -21.77 -26.30
N ILE A 206 -7.39 -21.94 -25.56
CA ILE A 206 -6.39 -20.89 -25.32
C ILE A 206 -5.61 -20.57 -26.60
N GLU A 207 -5.18 -21.57 -27.35
CA GLU A 207 -4.52 -21.41 -28.66
C GLU A 207 -5.40 -20.60 -29.62
N ALA A 208 -6.68 -20.98 -29.74
CA ALA A 208 -7.65 -20.27 -30.57
C ALA A 208 -7.86 -18.81 -30.12
N ARG A 209 -7.91 -18.57 -28.80
CA ARG A 209 -8.02 -17.22 -28.22
C ARG A 209 -6.81 -16.36 -28.60
N VAL A 210 -5.59 -16.84 -28.35
CA VAL A 210 -4.37 -16.11 -28.65
C VAL A 210 -4.24 -15.87 -30.16
N ALA A 211 -4.51 -16.87 -31.00
CA ALA A 211 -4.44 -16.72 -32.46
C ALA A 211 -5.42 -15.66 -33.01
N GLY A 212 -6.61 -15.54 -32.41
CA GLY A 212 -7.65 -14.58 -32.81
C GLY A 212 -7.50 -13.18 -32.21
N SER A 213 -6.66 -13.01 -31.19
CA SER A 213 -6.50 -11.76 -30.46
C SER A 213 -5.39 -10.86 -31.02
N LYS A 214 -5.55 -9.56 -30.82
CA LYS A 214 -4.44 -8.61 -30.88
C LYS A 214 -3.68 -8.65 -29.55
N PRO A 215 -2.34 -8.67 -29.56
CA PRO A 215 -1.54 -8.63 -28.34
C PRO A 215 -1.90 -7.44 -27.46
N LEU A 216 -2.17 -7.70 -26.18
CA LEU A 216 -2.41 -6.69 -25.15
C LEU A 216 -3.54 -5.71 -25.49
N ALA A 217 -4.56 -6.15 -26.24
CA ALA A 217 -5.68 -5.30 -26.66
C ALA A 217 -6.48 -4.70 -25.49
N VAL A 218 -6.45 -5.38 -24.34
CA VAL A 218 -7.14 -4.98 -23.11
C VAL A 218 -6.29 -4.02 -22.26
N ALA A 219 -4.96 -4.07 -22.39
CA ALA A 219 -4.04 -3.27 -21.60
C ALA A 219 -4.30 -1.77 -21.78
N ALA A 220 -4.17 -1.02 -20.69
CA ALA A 220 -4.34 0.43 -20.68
C ALA A 220 -3.16 1.13 -21.36
N SER A 221 -1.94 0.68 -21.10
CA SER A 221 -0.72 1.17 -21.71
C SER A 221 0.37 0.10 -21.81
N LEU A 222 1.37 0.34 -22.66
CA LEU A 222 2.47 -0.58 -22.96
C LEU A 222 3.82 0.11 -22.75
N PRO A 223 4.87 -0.62 -22.33
CA PRO A 223 6.21 -0.09 -22.43
C PRO A 223 6.59 0.21 -23.88
N THR A 224 7.18 1.38 -24.14
CA THR A 224 7.50 1.87 -25.50
C THR A 224 8.26 0.85 -26.35
N ALA A 225 9.21 0.12 -25.76
CA ALA A 225 9.99 -0.88 -26.48
C ALA A 225 9.15 -2.10 -26.93
N LEU A 226 8.16 -2.48 -26.12
CA LEU A 226 7.24 -3.58 -26.43
C LEU A 226 6.24 -3.14 -27.49
N GLU A 227 5.65 -1.95 -27.33
CA GLU A 227 4.73 -1.35 -28.29
C GLU A 227 5.35 -1.18 -29.68
N THR A 228 6.55 -0.59 -29.74
CA THR A 228 7.31 -0.39 -30.99
C THR A 228 7.59 -1.72 -31.68
N TRP A 229 7.87 -2.78 -30.91
CA TRP A 229 8.09 -4.10 -31.49
C TRP A 229 6.78 -4.75 -31.95
N ILE A 230 5.69 -4.67 -31.19
CA ILE A 230 4.38 -5.21 -31.61
C ILE A 230 3.94 -4.54 -32.93
N ALA A 231 4.04 -3.21 -33.02
CA ALA A 231 3.77 -2.43 -34.22
C ALA A 231 2.41 -2.78 -34.90
N GLY A 232 1.36 -2.98 -34.08
CA GLY A 232 0.01 -3.31 -34.54
C GLY A 232 -0.19 -4.72 -35.12
N ARG A 233 0.83 -5.58 -35.05
CA ARG A 233 0.78 -6.97 -35.54
C ARG A 233 -0.08 -7.85 -34.62
N ASN A 234 -0.70 -8.89 -35.19
CA ASN A 234 -1.41 -9.91 -34.42
C ASN A 234 -0.46 -11.02 -33.93
N TYR A 235 -0.93 -11.88 -33.03
CA TYR A 235 -0.10 -12.98 -32.50
C TYR A 235 0.46 -13.90 -33.59
N PRO A 236 -0.29 -14.37 -34.61
CA PRO A 236 0.29 -15.18 -35.68
C PRO A 236 1.50 -14.54 -36.36
N ALA A 237 1.48 -13.24 -36.63
CA ALA A 237 2.64 -12.54 -37.19
C ALA A 237 3.83 -12.45 -36.21
N LEU A 238 3.57 -12.31 -34.90
CA LEU A 238 4.63 -12.34 -33.88
C LEU A 238 5.22 -13.75 -33.70
N PHE A 239 4.41 -14.79 -33.78
CA PHE A 239 4.86 -16.18 -33.74
C PHE A 239 5.69 -16.53 -34.98
N GLU A 240 5.33 -16.03 -36.16
CA GLU A 240 6.13 -16.17 -37.38
C GLU A 240 7.54 -15.56 -37.19
N GLU A 241 7.66 -14.36 -36.62
CA GLU A 241 8.97 -13.76 -36.34
C GLU A 241 9.80 -14.59 -35.34
N VAL A 242 9.16 -15.09 -34.28
CA VAL A 242 9.85 -15.72 -33.15
C VAL A 242 10.19 -17.19 -33.40
N PHE A 243 9.28 -17.92 -34.05
CA PHE A 243 9.38 -19.37 -34.25
C PHE A 243 9.54 -19.78 -35.72
N GLY A 244 9.49 -18.83 -36.66
CA GLY A 244 9.50 -19.11 -38.11
C GLY A 244 8.22 -19.80 -38.60
N ASP A 245 7.13 -19.68 -37.82
CA ASP A 245 5.84 -20.30 -38.11
C ASP A 245 4.74 -19.56 -37.35
N SER A 246 3.77 -19.04 -38.11
CA SER A 246 2.60 -18.30 -37.61
C SER A 246 1.64 -19.10 -36.74
N THR A 247 1.77 -20.42 -36.67
CA THR A 247 0.91 -21.29 -35.87
C THR A 247 1.11 -21.03 -34.37
N VAL A 248 0.05 -20.63 -33.69
CA VAL A 248 0.01 -20.49 -32.23
C VAL A 248 -0.25 -21.87 -31.61
N THR A 249 0.65 -22.33 -30.76
CA THR A 249 0.51 -23.61 -30.02
C THR A 249 0.79 -23.40 -28.53
N ALA A 250 0.24 -24.27 -27.68
CA ALA A 250 0.43 -24.28 -26.25
C ALA A 250 1.92 -24.31 -25.89
N ALA A 251 2.69 -25.20 -26.53
CA ALA A 251 4.12 -25.29 -26.32
C ALA A 251 4.86 -23.98 -26.66
N ARG A 252 4.48 -23.28 -27.73
CA ARG A 252 5.10 -22.01 -28.13
C ARG A 252 4.71 -20.85 -27.22
N ILE A 253 3.45 -20.78 -26.77
CA ILE A 253 2.98 -19.82 -25.76
C ILE A 253 3.80 -19.99 -24.48
N ILE A 254 3.85 -21.21 -23.95
CA ILE A 254 4.54 -21.56 -22.69
C ILE A 254 6.05 -21.26 -22.79
N MET A 255 6.70 -21.67 -23.88
CA MET A 255 8.12 -21.39 -24.10
C MET A 255 8.43 -19.89 -24.20
N ALA A 256 7.54 -19.10 -24.80
CA ALA A 256 7.71 -17.65 -24.87
C ALA A 256 7.59 -17.02 -23.48
N ILE A 257 6.55 -17.35 -22.70
CA ILE A 257 6.36 -16.87 -21.32
C ILE A 257 7.59 -17.21 -20.47
N ALA A 258 8.01 -18.48 -20.46
CA ALA A 258 9.19 -18.92 -19.72
C ALA A 258 10.50 -18.26 -20.19
N THR A 259 10.57 -17.81 -21.45
CA THR A 259 11.73 -17.04 -21.95
C THR A 259 11.75 -15.65 -21.32
N TYR A 260 10.61 -14.97 -21.25
CA TYR A 260 10.49 -13.67 -20.60
C TYR A 260 10.81 -13.76 -19.10
N GLU A 261 10.27 -14.74 -18.39
CA GLU A 261 10.53 -14.91 -16.95
C GLU A 261 12.01 -15.14 -16.64
N ARG A 262 12.77 -15.78 -17.54
CA ARG A 262 14.24 -15.91 -17.40
C ARG A 262 15.00 -14.58 -17.53
N THR A 263 14.38 -13.54 -18.08
CA THR A 263 14.96 -12.19 -18.10
C THR A 263 14.76 -11.44 -16.78
N LEU A 264 13.83 -11.90 -15.93
CA LEU A 264 13.47 -11.26 -14.66
C LEU A 264 14.42 -11.69 -13.53
N PHE A 265 15.71 -11.40 -13.65
CA PHE A 265 16.69 -11.67 -12.61
C PHE A 265 17.27 -10.39 -11.99
N SER A 266 17.26 -10.30 -10.66
CA SER A 266 17.58 -9.09 -9.91
C SER A 266 18.99 -9.17 -9.30
N ASN A 267 19.97 -8.66 -10.05
CA ASN A 267 21.41 -8.74 -9.74
C ASN A 267 22.08 -7.38 -9.46
N GLN A 268 21.31 -6.36 -9.11
CA GLN A 268 21.81 -5.01 -8.81
C GLN A 268 21.30 -4.50 -7.44
N ALA A 269 21.00 -5.39 -6.50
CA ALA A 269 20.69 -5.00 -5.13
C ALA A 269 21.98 -4.51 -4.41
N PRO A 270 21.87 -3.72 -3.32
CA PRO A 270 23.04 -3.25 -2.57
C PRO A 270 24.00 -4.36 -2.14
N ILE A 271 23.48 -5.56 -1.84
CA ILE A 271 24.29 -6.74 -1.54
C ILE A 271 25.19 -7.17 -2.71
N ASP A 272 24.76 -6.99 -3.96
CA ASP A 272 25.55 -7.34 -5.13
C ASP A 272 26.77 -6.42 -5.28
N ALA A 273 26.60 -5.12 -5.01
CA ALA A 273 27.71 -4.15 -4.98
C ALA A 273 28.66 -4.41 -3.80
N PHE A 274 28.13 -4.80 -2.64
CA PHE A 274 28.91 -5.20 -1.48
C PHE A 274 29.79 -6.42 -1.77
N ILE A 275 29.23 -7.46 -2.38
CA ILE A 275 29.97 -8.67 -2.82
C ILE A 275 31.04 -8.31 -3.85
N ALA A 276 30.80 -7.34 -4.72
CA ALA A 276 31.77 -6.84 -5.70
C ALA A 276 32.90 -5.99 -5.08
N GLY A 277 32.89 -5.75 -3.77
CA GLY A 277 33.95 -5.07 -3.02
C GLY A 277 33.63 -3.64 -2.60
N ASN A 278 32.44 -3.11 -2.92
CA ASN A 278 32.01 -1.82 -2.39
C ASN A 278 31.44 -1.98 -0.98
N THR A 279 32.30 -1.92 0.04
CA THR A 279 31.89 -2.09 1.45
C THR A 279 30.93 -1.01 1.95
N ASN A 280 30.82 0.13 1.26
CA ASN A 280 29.91 1.21 1.60
C ASN A 280 28.52 1.05 0.95
N ALA A 281 28.30 0.00 0.16
CA ALA A 281 26.99 -0.30 -0.42
C ALA A 281 25.95 -0.68 0.64
N LEU A 282 26.40 -1.18 1.80
CA LEU A 282 25.55 -1.49 2.95
C LEU A 282 25.88 -0.55 4.11
N THR A 283 24.84 -0.09 4.81
CA THR A 283 25.00 0.65 6.06
C THR A 283 25.60 -0.25 7.16
N ALA A 284 26.12 0.36 8.23
CA ALA A 284 26.65 -0.41 9.37
C ALA A 284 25.59 -1.34 9.99
N GLN A 285 24.33 -0.89 10.04
CA GLN A 285 23.21 -1.69 10.55
C GLN A 285 22.88 -2.88 9.62
N GLU A 286 22.90 -2.68 8.29
CA GLU A 286 22.69 -3.75 7.32
C GLU A 286 23.84 -4.77 7.32
N GLN A 287 25.08 -4.33 7.51
CA GLN A 287 26.24 -5.23 7.68
C GLN A 287 26.11 -6.06 8.96
N GLN A 288 25.69 -5.44 10.07
CA GLN A 288 25.37 -6.17 11.30
C GLN A 288 24.23 -7.19 11.06
N GLY A 289 23.21 -6.82 10.29
CA GLY A 289 22.13 -7.72 9.88
C GLY A 289 22.62 -8.93 9.08
N LEU A 290 23.54 -8.71 8.13
CA LEU A 290 24.19 -9.78 7.36
C LEU A 290 25.01 -10.72 8.24
N ASP A 291 25.75 -10.19 9.22
CA ASP A 291 26.51 -10.99 10.18
C ASP A 291 25.60 -11.86 11.05
N ILE A 292 24.46 -11.31 11.49
CA ILE A 292 23.43 -12.07 12.22
C ILE A 292 22.84 -13.17 11.34
N PHE A 293 22.48 -12.85 10.09
CA PHE A 293 21.90 -13.78 9.12
C PHE A 293 22.80 -15.00 8.87
N ARG A 294 24.12 -14.79 8.77
CA ARG A 294 25.12 -15.85 8.54
C ARG A 294 25.63 -16.52 9.81
N GLY A 295 25.52 -15.84 10.94
CA GLY A 295 26.02 -16.28 12.24
C GLY A 295 24.90 -16.78 13.13
N ILE A 296 24.62 -16.04 14.21
CA ILE A 296 23.73 -16.47 15.27
C ILE A 296 22.29 -16.75 14.81
N GLY A 297 21.82 -16.08 13.76
CA GLY A 297 20.49 -16.26 13.19
C GLY A 297 20.33 -17.56 12.39
N ARG A 298 21.43 -18.17 11.94
CA ARG A 298 21.45 -19.45 11.19
C ARG A 298 20.63 -19.45 9.89
N CYS A 299 20.17 -18.30 9.43
CA CYS A 299 19.27 -18.15 8.28
C CYS A 299 19.93 -18.68 7.00
N ALA A 300 21.24 -18.45 6.84
CA ALA A 300 22.01 -18.88 5.69
C ALA A 300 22.15 -20.41 5.53
N ALA A 301 21.69 -21.21 6.50
CA ALA A 301 21.65 -22.67 6.39
C ALA A 301 20.70 -23.13 5.26
N CYS A 302 19.54 -22.47 5.14
CA CYS A 302 18.59 -22.70 4.03
C CYS A 302 18.61 -21.54 3.03
N HIS A 303 18.80 -20.30 3.50
CA HIS A 303 18.84 -19.10 2.65
C HIS A 303 20.27 -18.71 2.26
N GLY A 304 21.07 -19.68 1.84
CA GLY A 304 22.47 -19.49 1.46
C GLY A 304 22.68 -19.08 -0.01
N GLY A 305 23.95 -18.79 -0.34
CA GLY A 305 24.40 -18.57 -1.72
C GLY A 305 23.93 -17.27 -2.37
N SER A 306 24.15 -17.14 -3.67
CA SER A 306 23.85 -15.90 -4.43
C SER A 306 22.36 -15.60 -4.55
N ARG A 307 21.48 -16.58 -4.33
CA ARG A 307 20.02 -16.43 -4.44
C ARG A 307 19.32 -16.39 -3.08
N PHE A 308 20.04 -16.53 -1.98
CA PHE A 308 19.45 -16.62 -0.64
C PHE A 308 18.37 -17.72 -0.54
N THR A 309 18.68 -18.89 -1.10
CA THR A 309 17.86 -20.10 -1.07
C THR A 309 18.70 -21.32 -1.49
N ASP A 310 18.41 -22.46 -0.89
CA ASP A 310 18.89 -23.79 -1.25
C ASP A 310 17.99 -24.50 -2.28
N ASP A 311 16.81 -23.95 -2.58
CA ASP A 311 15.72 -24.59 -3.35
C ASP A 311 15.23 -25.94 -2.77
N ASP A 312 15.60 -26.26 -1.52
CA ASP A 312 15.17 -27.48 -0.84
C ASP A 312 13.81 -27.26 -0.15
N PHE A 313 13.29 -28.34 0.46
CA PHE A 313 11.95 -28.39 1.02
C PHE A 313 12.01 -28.66 2.52
N HIS A 314 11.41 -27.76 3.30
CA HIS A 314 11.46 -27.78 4.76
C HIS A 314 10.08 -27.58 5.37
N TYR A 315 9.83 -28.25 6.50
CA TYR A 315 8.70 -27.95 7.35
C TYR A 315 9.21 -27.15 8.56
N ILE A 316 8.88 -25.86 8.58
CA ILE A 316 9.39 -24.92 9.58
C ILE A 316 8.38 -24.61 10.71
N GLY A 317 7.15 -25.12 10.59
CA GLY A 317 6.10 -24.93 11.58
C GLY A 317 5.30 -23.64 11.43
N VAL A 318 5.01 -23.21 10.19
CA VAL A 318 4.14 -22.03 9.92
C VAL A 318 2.67 -22.33 10.24
N ARG A 319 2.22 -23.56 9.95
CA ARG A 319 0.85 -24.04 10.18
C ARG A 319 0.82 -25.56 10.38
N PRO A 320 -0.25 -26.15 10.93
CA PRO A 320 -0.41 -27.60 11.03
C PRO A 320 -0.32 -28.31 9.68
N VAL A 321 0.37 -29.45 9.67
CA VAL A 321 0.56 -30.31 8.48
C VAL A 321 -0.76 -30.83 7.88
N ALA A 322 -1.83 -30.89 8.67
CA ALA A 322 -3.14 -31.34 8.19
C ALA A 322 -3.86 -30.33 7.29
N GLU A 323 -3.54 -29.04 7.44
CA GLU A 323 -4.19 -27.95 6.69
C GLU A 323 -3.55 -27.73 5.32
N ASP A 324 -2.25 -27.98 5.18
CA ASP A 324 -1.56 -27.99 3.90
C ASP A 324 -0.49 -29.09 3.86
N LEU A 325 -0.70 -30.09 2.99
CA LEU A 325 0.19 -31.24 2.86
C LEU A 325 1.53 -30.87 2.18
N GLY A 326 1.62 -29.71 1.52
CA GLY A 326 2.84 -29.26 0.84
C GLY A 326 3.36 -30.29 -0.15
N ARG A 327 4.67 -30.51 -0.14
CA ARG A 327 5.37 -31.45 -1.02
C ARG A 327 4.84 -32.89 -0.96
N PHE A 328 4.24 -33.33 0.14
CA PHE A 328 3.63 -34.67 0.21
C PHE A 328 2.57 -34.88 -0.88
N ALA A 329 1.83 -33.84 -1.28
CA ALA A 329 0.86 -33.93 -2.37
C ALA A 329 1.51 -34.29 -3.73
N VAL A 330 2.82 -34.05 -3.87
CA VAL A 330 3.60 -34.35 -5.07
C VAL A 330 4.31 -35.71 -4.96
N THR A 331 4.90 -36.02 -3.80
CA THR A 331 5.80 -37.17 -3.64
C THR A 331 5.15 -38.40 -3.01
N GLY A 332 4.08 -38.21 -2.24
CA GLY A 332 3.46 -39.25 -1.39
C GLY A 332 4.32 -39.72 -0.21
N ALA A 333 5.51 -39.13 0.02
CA ALA A 333 6.42 -39.56 1.06
C ALA A 333 6.11 -38.89 2.40
N ASN A 334 5.85 -39.65 3.46
CA ASN A 334 5.48 -39.10 4.79
C ASN A 334 6.46 -38.07 5.37
N ALA A 335 7.74 -38.14 5.00
CA ALA A 335 8.74 -37.15 5.41
C ALA A 335 8.49 -35.75 4.82
N ASP A 336 7.76 -35.65 3.70
CA ASP A 336 7.50 -34.42 2.95
C ASP A 336 6.22 -33.68 3.39
N ARG A 337 5.50 -34.18 4.39
CA ARG A 337 4.23 -33.59 4.81
C ARG A 337 4.42 -32.17 5.36
N GLY A 338 3.71 -31.20 4.79
CA GLY A 338 3.81 -29.78 5.13
C GLY A 338 5.11 -29.12 4.69
N ARG A 339 6.02 -29.84 4.02
CA ARG A 339 7.27 -29.22 3.55
C ARG A 339 6.99 -28.31 2.37
N MET A 340 7.54 -27.11 2.44
CA MET A 340 7.48 -26.10 1.38
C MET A 340 8.88 -25.76 0.91
N LYS A 341 9.00 -25.35 -0.35
CA LYS A 341 10.24 -24.91 -0.96
C LYS A 341 10.74 -23.66 -0.24
N THR A 342 12.04 -23.60 0.06
CA THR A 342 12.71 -22.39 0.53
C THR A 342 12.64 -21.30 -0.55
N PRO A 343 11.93 -20.18 -0.35
CA PRO A 343 11.88 -19.12 -1.35
C PRO A 343 13.19 -18.33 -1.38
N SER A 344 13.54 -17.75 -2.53
CA SER A 344 14.58 -16.72 -2.58
C SER A 344 14.16 -15.51 -1.76
N LEU A 345 15.11 -14.95 -1.00
CA LEU A 345 14.93 -13.71 -0.25
C LEU A 345 15.29 -12.44 -1.05
N ARG A 346 15.68 -12.56 -2.33
CA ARG A 346 15.86 -11.38 -3.17
C ARG A 346 14.52 -10.65 -3.33
N ASN A 347 14.54 -9.33 -3.19
CA ASN A 347 13.39 -8.43 -3.17
C ASN A 347 12.34 -8.76 -2.10
N VAL A 348 12.72 -9.45 -1.02
CA VAL A 348 11.78 -9.79 0.06
C VAL A 348 11.26 -8.55 0.78
N GLY A 349 12.03 -7.45 0.77
CA GLY A 349 11.61 -6.16 1.32
C GLY A 349 10.44 -5.48 0.60
N LEU A 350 10.11 -5.90 -0.62
CA LEU A 350 8.99 -5.37 -1.41
C LEU A 350 7.68 -6.15 -1.22
N ARG A 351 7.71 -7.30 -0.54
CA ARG A 351 6.51 -8.14 -0.42
C ARG A 351 5.57 -7.61 0.65
N GLY A 352 4.27 -7.63 0.35
CA GLY A 352 3.22 -7.28 1.31
C GLY A 352 3.03 -8.33 2.38
N GLU A 353 3.05 -9.61 2.01
CA GLU A 353 2.80 -10.72 2.93
C GLU A 353 3.84 -11.83 2.79
N PHE A 354 3.97 -12.68 3.82
CA PHE A 354 5.00 -13.70 3.92
C PHE A 354 4.46 -15.10 4.19
N MET A 355 5.32 -16.09 3.89
CA MET A 355 5.04 -17.53 3.95
C MET A 355 4.09 -18.01 2.84
N HIS A 356 3.87 -19.32 2.75
CA HIS A 356 3.03 -19.93 1.73
C HIS A 356 1.53 -19.63 1.88
N ASN A 357 1.13 -19.05 3.00
CA ASN A 357 -0.26 -18.71 3.34
C ASN A 357 -0.47 -17.22 3.65
N GLY A 358 0.55 -16.37 3.46
CA GLY A 358 0.44 -14.92 3.69
C GLY A 358 0.15 -14.55 5.14
N ARG A 359 0.55 -15.38 6.12
CA ARG A 359 0.16 -15.22 7.53
C ARG A 359 0.81 -14.04 8.26
N PHE A 360 1.89 -13.50 7.70
CA PHE A 360 2.65 -12.42 8.33
C PHE A 360 2.69 -11.22 7.40
N ALA A 361 2.38 -10.04 7.94
CA ALA A 361 2.38 -8.75 7.23
C ALA A 361 3.72 -8.04 7.23
N THR A 362 4.66 -8.42 8.12
CA THR A 362 5.95 -7.74 8.21
C THR A 362 7.13 -8.69 8.30
N LEU A 363 8.28 -8.25 7.80
CA LEU A 363 9.56 -8.93 8.03
C LEU A 363 9.90 -9.04 9.52
N THR A 364 9.42 -8.12 10.35
CA THR A 364 9.56 -8.19 11.80
C THR A 364 8.82 -9.40 12.36
N ASP A 365 7.59 -9.67 11.90
CA ASP A 365 6.82 -10.86 12.30
C ASP A 365 7.50 -12.16 11.87
N VAL A 366 8.05 -12.16 10.65
CA VAL A 366 8.85 -13.28 10.13
C VAL A 366 10.09 -13.52 11.00
N VAL A 367 10.86 -12.48 11.31
CA VAL A 367 12.05 -12.61 12.17
C VAL A 367 11.65 -13.08 13.58
N ASN A 368 10.58 -12.53 14.15
CA ASN A 368 10.06 -12.98 15.44
C ASN A 368 9.59 -14.44 15.41
N PHE A 369 9.07 -14.92 14.27
CA PHE A 369 8.66 -16.32 14.09
C PHE A 369 9.85 -17.27 14.14
N TYR A 370 10.95 -16.93 13.46
CA TYR A 370 12.17 -17.73 13.56
C TYR A 370 12.84 -17.59 14.94
N ASP A 371 12.84 -16.41 15.56
CA ASP A 371 13.47 -16.16 16.86
C ASP A 371 12.86 -17.00 17.99
N ARG A 372 11.52 -17.20 17.96
CA ARG A 372 10.82 -18.10 18.88
C ARG A 372 10.84 -19.58 18.47
N GLY A 373 11.42 -19.88 17.30
CA GLY A 373 11.58 -21.23 16.81
C GLY A 373 10.27 -21.85 16.32
N GLY A 374 9.50 -21.11 15.50
CA GLY A 374 8.25 -21.49 14.82
C GLY A 374 7.07 -21.84 15.73
N ASP A 375 5.87 -21.94 15.15
CA ASP A 375 4.62 -21.99 15.91
C ASP A 375 4.04 -23.41 16.04
N PHE A 376 4.33 -24.29 15.07
CA PHE A 376 3.78 -25.64 15.01
C PHE A 376 4.86 -26.71 14.95
N ASN A 377 4.60 -27.84 15.60
CA ASN A 377 5.50 -28.99 15.66
C ASN A 377 4.95 -30.19 14.90
N ALA A 378 5.85 -30.96 14.27
CA ALA A 378 5.55 -32.26 13.66
C ALA A 378 6.82 -33.12 13.64
N PRO A 379 6.73 -34.46 13.51
CA PRO A 379 7.90 -35.34 13.54
C PRO A 379 8.95 -35.06 12.45
N ASN A 380 8.54 -34.48 11.33
CA ASN A 380 9.40 -34.16 10.18
C ASN A 380 9.85 -32.70 10.12
N ARG A 381 9.64 -31.95 11.22
CA ARG A 381 10.11 -30.57 11.39
C ARG A 381 11.61 -30.48 11.22
N ASP A 382 12.05 -29.44 10.53
CA ASP A 382 13.47 -29.23 10.29
C ASP A 382 14.22 -28.98 11.62
N PRO A 383 15.27 -29.77 11.94
CA PRO A 383 16.01 -29.63 13.19
C PRO A 383 16.71 -28.29 13.38
N ALA A 384 16.95 -27.53 12.31
CA ALA A 384 17.54 -26.20 12.39
C ALA A 384 16.58 -25.17 13.00
N ILE A 385 15.28 -25.46 13.04
CA ILE A 385 14.27 -24.53 13.56
C ILE A 385 14.10 -24.74 15.07
N GLY A 386 14.57 -23.76 15.84
CA GLY A 386 14.38 -23.66 17.28
C GLY A 386 14.69 -22.23 17.75
N PRO A 387 14.43 -21.90 19.03
CA PRO A 387 14.65 -20.55 19.55
C PRO A 387 16.08 -20.05 19.34
N ILE A 388 16.23 -18.80 18.91
CA ILE A 388 17.51 -18.18 18.58
C ILE A 388 17.99 -17.27 19.72
N GLY A 389 17.11 -16.41 20.24
CA GLY A 389 17.40 -15.50 21.35
C GLY A 389 18.00 -14.16 20.91
N LEU A 390 17.49 -13.58 19.82
CA LEU A 390 17.94 -12.29 19.32
C LEU A 390 17.53 -11.13 20.26
N THR A 391 18.42 -10.17 20.44
CA THR A 391 18.09 -8.89 21.09
C THR A 391 17.24 -8.02 20.15
N PRO A 392 16.49 -7.01 20.65
CA PRO A 392 15.75 -6.08 19.81
C PRO A 392 16.63 -5.40 18.74
N ALA A 393 17.84 -4.97 19.12
CA ALA A 393 18.78 -4.36 18.18
C ALA A 393 19.22 -5.33 17.06
N GLN A 394 19.46 -6.60 17.40
CA GLN A 394 19.80 -7.63 16.41
C GLN A 394 18.65 -7.92 15.45
N ARG A 395 17.41 -7.99 15.96
CA ARG A 395 16.23 -8.14 15.10
C ARG A 395 16.10 -6.98 14.12
N ASN A 396 16.24 -5.73 14.60
CA ASN A 396 16.16 -4.55 13.76
C ASN A 396 17.28 -4.51 12.69
N ALA A 397 18.49 -4.94 13.05
CA ALA A 397 19.59 -5.05 12.08
C ALA A 397 19.30 -6.11 11.00
N LEU A 398 18.78 -7.27 11.40
CA LEU A 398 18.40 -8.34 10.48
C LEU A 398 17.27 -7.90 9.53
N VAL A 399 16.24 -7.23 10.06
CA VAL A 399 15.15 -6.67 9.24
C VAL A 399 15.71 -5.64 8.25
N ALA A 400 16.55 -4.70 8.69
CA ALA A 400 17.17 -3.72 7.79
C ALA A 400 17.94 -4.38 6.63
N PHE A 401 18.70 -5.44 6.91
CA PHE A 401 19.38 -6.23 5.88
C PHE A 401 18.39 -6.86 4.90
N LEU A 402 17.35 -7.55 5.38
CA LEU A 402 16.35 -8.20 4.52
C LEU A 402 15.57 -7.20 3.67
N THR A 403 15.19 -6.06 4.25
CA THR A 403 14.39 -5.04 3.58
C THR A 403 15.18 -4.31 2.50
N ASN A 404 16.38 -3.83 2.83
CA ASN A 404 17.10 -2.88 1.98
C ASN A 404 18.19 -3.54 1.15
N ALA A 405 19.02 -4.38 1.79
CA ALA A 405 20.23 -4.91 1.14
C ALA A 405 19.90 -5.88 -0.01
N LEU A 406 18.74 -6.54 0.06
CA LEU A 406 18.29 -7.55 -0.90
C LEU A 406 17.32 -7.02 -1.96
N THR A 407 16.97 -5.74 -1.93
CA THR A 407 16.02 -5.12 -2.84
C THR A 407 16.75 -4.46 -4.01
N ASP A 408 16.50 -4.93 -5.23
CA ASP A 408 17.07 -4.36 -6.45
C ASP A 408 16.30 -3.08 -6.82
N PRO A 409 16.98 -1.92 -6.92
CA PRO A 409 16.32 -0.66 -7.25
C PRO A 409 15.54 -0.69 -8.57
N ARG A 410 15.94 -1.52 -9.54
CA ARG A 410 15.21 -1.65 -10.81
C ARG A 410 13.87 -2.37 -10.64
N VAL A 411 13.77 -3.28 -9.66
CA VAL A 411 12.51 -3.94 -9.33
C VAL A 411 11.59 -2.95 -8.63
N ALA A 412 12.10 -2.24 -7.61
CA ALA A 412 11.34 -1.25 -6.86
C ALA A 412 10.83 -0.08 -7.72
N SER A 413 11.61 0.34 -8.72
CA SER A 413 11.24 1.41 -9.64
C SER A 413 10.68 0.91 -10.98
N GLU A 414 10.38 -0.39 -11.10
CA GLU A 414 9.83 -1.03 -12.31
C GLU A 414 10.56 -0.64 -13.61
N VAL A 415 11.90 -0.58 -13.55
CA VAL A 415 12.73 -0.27 -14.71
C VAL A 415 13.11 -1.57 -15.42
N ALA A 416 13.26 -1.50 -16.75
CA ALA A 416 13.62 -2.65 -17.57
C ALA A 416 14.76 -3.50 -16.96
N PRO A 417 14.61 -4.84 -16.91
CA PRO A 417 13.56 -5.64 -17.56
C PRO A 417 12.24 -5.77 -16.77
N PHE A 418 12.09 -5.08 -15.64
CA PHE A 418 10.92 -5.16 -14.76
C PHE A 418 9.82 -4.15 -15.09
N ASP A 419 9.97 -3.37 -16.17
CA ASP A 419 8.91 -2.52 -16.69
C ASP A 419 7.71 -3.36 -17.13
N ARG A 420 6.49 -2.84 -16.98
CA ARG A 420 5.25 -3.60 -17.25
C ARG A 420 4.22 -2.83 -18.05
N SER A 421 3.29 -3.57 -18.64
CA SER A 421 2.07 -3.00 -19.21
C SER A 421 1.09 -2.66 -18.09
N ALA A 422 0.35 -1.56 -18.22
CA ALA A 422 -0.75 -1.27 -17.32
C ALA A 422 -1.95 -2.15 -17.66
N LEU A 423 -2.46 -2.87 -16.66
CA LEU A 423 -3.58 -3.80 -16.79
C LEU A 423 -4.92 -3.06 -16.81
N PHE A 424 -5.95 -3.68 -17.36
CA PHE A 424 -7.32 -3.15 -17.37
C PHE A 424 -7.87 -2.96 -15.96
N GLU A 425 -7.62 -3.92 -15.06
CA GLU A 425 -8.03 -3.85 -13.65
C GLU A 425 -7.41 -2.65 -12.89
N GLY A 426 -6.29 -2.11 -13.36
CA GLY A 426 -5.65 -0.92 -12.80
C GLY A 426 -5.97 0.36 -13.57
N SER A 427 -7.04 0.39 -14.37
CA SER A 427 -7.35 1.49 -15.29
C SER A 427 -8.75 2.06 -15.10
N GLY A 428 -8.96 3.29 -15.58
CA GLY A 428 -10.28 3.94 -15.66
C GLY A 428 -11.22 3.32 -16.72
N ARG A 429 -10.87 2.17 -17.31
CA ARG A 429 -11.71 1.48 -18.31
C ARG A 429 -12.74 0.53 -17.68
N GLN A 430 -12.63 0.28 -16.38
CA GLN A 430 -13.57 -0.58 -15.65
C GLN A 430 -14.97 0.03 -15.59
N ALA A 431 -15.98 -0.81 -15.42
CA ALA A 431 -17.34 -0.33 -15.23
C ALA A 431 -17.44 0.43 -13.90
N PHE A 432 -18.05 1.60 -13.95
CA PHE A 432 -18.34 2.41 -12.79
C PHE A 432 -19.77 2.15 -12.30
N ILE A 433 -19.92 1.77 -11.04
CA ILE A 433 -21.23 1.48 -10.44
C ILE A 433 -21.80 2.76 -9.82
N ASN A 434 -22.89 3.26 -10.39
CA ASN A 434 -23.54 4.53 -10.07
C ASN A 434 -24.87 4.36 -9.34
N GLY A 435 -25.12 5.27 -8.38
CA GLY A 435 -26.37 5.36 -7.63
C GLY A 435 -26.58 4.23 -6.63
N SER A 436 -27.75 4.19 -6.01
CA SER A 436 -28.16 3.09 -5.13
C SER A 436 -29.08 2.11 -5.85
N GLY A 437 -29.12 0.88 -5.36
CA GLY A 437 -30.18 -0.06 -5.72
C GLY A 437 -31.53 0.39 -5.18
N THR A 438 -32.57 -0.34 -5.58
CA THR A 438 -33.85 -0.32 -4.88
C THR A 438 -34.03 -1.67 -4.20
N PRO A 439 -34.14 -1.72 -2.86
CA PRO A 439 -34.28 -2.98 -2.15
C PRO A 439 -35.61 -3.67 -2.46
N GLY A 440 -35.58 -5.00 -2.42
CA GLY A 440 -36.78 -5.81 -2.53
C GLY A 440 -37.61 -5.86 -1.24
N SER A 441 -38.60 -6.75 -1.21
CA SER A 441 -39.46 -7.04 -0.06
C SER A 441 -38.69 -7.48 1.20
N THR A 442 -37.47 -7.98 1.01
CA THR A 442 -36.58 -8.49 2.06
C THR A 442 -35.63 -7.42 2.61
N GLY A 443 -35.66 -6.22 2.04
CA GLY A 443 -34.71 -5.14 2.37
C GLY A 443 -33.32 -5.29 1.74
N LEU A 444 -33.09 -6.34 0.94
CA LEU A 444 -31.82 -6.56 0.24
C LEU A 444 -31.81 -5.85 -1.11
N GLU A 445 -30.71 -5.17 -1.41
CA GLU A 445 -30.43 -4.58 -2.73
C GLU A 445 -29.70 -5.60 -3.62
N PRO A 446 -30.27 -5.93 -4.80
CA PRO A 446 -29.56 -6.73 -5.80
C PRO A 446 -28.25 -6.05 -6.21
N ARG A 447 -27.16 -6.80 -6.29
CA ARG A 447 -25.83 -6.28 -6.61
C ARG A 447 -25.42 -6.67 -8.03
N ILE A 448 -25.15 -5.67 -8.86
CA ILE A 448 -24.65 -5.87 -10.22
C ILE A 448 -23.16 -6.20 -10.20
N VAL A 449 -22.74 -7.13 -11.07
CA VAL A 449 -21.35 -7.54 -11.25
C VAL A 449 -20.93 -7.26 -12.70
N ALA A 450 -20.01 -6.33 -12.93
CA ALA A 450 -19.59 -5.90 -14.26
C ALA A 450 -18.06 -5.71 -14.31
N THR A 451 -17.31 -6.81 -14.30
CA THR A 451 -15.84 -6.80 -14.14
C THR A 451 -15.08 -7.07 -15.44
N GLU A 452 -15.73 -7.54 -16.50
CA GLU A 452 -15.04 -7.84 -17.78
C GLU A 452 -14.78 -6.58 -18.59
N PRO A 453 -13.75 -6.58 -19.45
CA PRO A 453 -13.48 -5.45 -20.32
C PRO A 453 -14.56 -5.29 -21.40
N PRO A 454 -15.18 -4.10 -21.54
CA PRO A 454 -16.06 -3.75 -22.67
C PRO A 454 -15.27 -3.52 -23.97
N LEU A 455 -14.40 -4.47 -24.33
CA LEU A 455 -13.55 -4.40 -25.52
C LEU A 455 -14.40 -4.61 -26.79
N SER A 456 -14.23 -3.74 -27.77
CA SER A 456 -14.84 -3.91 -29.10
C SER A 456 -14.40 -5.23 -29.74
N GLY A 457 -15.36 -6.02 -30.21
CA GLY A 457 -15.12 -7.36 -30.72
C GLY A 457 -15.00 -8.43 -29.65
N ASN A 458 -15.26 -8.13 -28.37
CA ASN A 458 -15.34 -9.14 -27.33
C ASN A 458 -16.56 -10.06 -27.59
N PRO A 459 -16.38 -11.36 -27.90
CA PRO A 459 -17.49 -12.29 -28.14
C PRO A 459 -18.28 -12.66 -26.88
N SER A 460 -17.74 -12.39 -25.68
CA SER A 460 -18.30 -12.79 -24.40
C SER A 460 -18.00 -11.69 -23.37
N PHE A 461 -18.88 -10.70 -23.28
CA PHE A 461 -18.87 -9.66 -22.25
C PHE A 461 -20.01 -9.96 -21.27
N THR A 462 -19.64 -10.33 -20.05
CA THR A 462 -20.60 -10.81 -19.06
C THR A 462 -20.97 -9.75 -18.02
N ILE A 463 -22.28 -9.59 -17.79
CA ILE A 463 -22.85 -8.81 -16.69
C ILE A 463 -23.63 -9.77 -15.78
N GLY A 464 -23.24 -9.82 -14.51
CA GLY A 464 -23.84 -10.63 -13.46
C GLY A 464 -24.76 -9.83 -12.53
N LEU A 465 -25.49 -10.58 -11.71
CA LEU A 465 -26.33 -10.11 -10.61
C LEU A 465 -26.25 -11.12 -9.48
N ASP A 466 -26.05 -10.65 -8.25
CA ASP A 466 -26.23 -11.45 -7.05
C ASP A 466 -26.94 -10.67 -5.93
N ASN A 467 -26.99 -11.25 -4.72
CA ASN A 467 -27.71 -10.70 -3.57
C ASN A 467 -29.20 -10.39 -3.84
N ALA A 468 -29.82 -11.14 -4.76
CA ALA A 468 -31.19 -10.90 -5.21
C ALA A 468 -32.18 -11.93 -4.62
N LEU A 469 -33.44 -11.85 -5.02
CA LEU A 469 -34.45 -12.87 -4.68
C LEU A 469 -34.28 -14.11 -5.59
N GLY A 470 -33.91 -15.25 -5.01
CA GLY A 470 -33.69 -16.50 -5.76
C GLY A 470 -34.96 -17.09 -6.34
N GLY A 471 -34.88 -17.60 -7.57
CA GLY A 471 -36.01 -18.09 -8.35
C GLY A 471 -36.89 -17.01 -8.96
N ALA A 472 -36.59 -15.73 -8.71
CA ALA A 472 -37.34 -14.62 -9.29
C ALA A 472 -37.02 -14.45 -10.79
N GLU A 473 -38.02 -14.00 -11.53
CA GLU A 473 -37.82 -13.47 -12.88
C GLU A 473 -37.11 -12.11 -12.77
N SER A 474 -36.10 -11.89 -13.60
CA SER A 474 -35.33 -10.66 -13.65
C SER A 474 -35.10 -10.22 -15.08
N ILE A 475 -34.73 -8.96 -15.26
CA ILE A 475 -34.51 -8.34 -16.57
C ILE A 475 -33.24 -7.50 -16.47
N LEU A 476 -32.23 -7.85 -17.27
CA LEU A 476 -31.10 -6.98 -17.55
C LEU A 476 -31.48 -6.00 -18.64
N VAL A 477 -31.31 -4.71 -18.37
CA VAL A 477 -31.46 -3.63 -19.33
C VAL A 477 -30.10 -3.02 -19.61
N ILE A 478 -29.77 -2.84 -20.89
CA ILE A 478 -28.56 -2.12 -21.33
C ILE A 478 -28.96 -1.09 -22.38
N ASP A 479 -28.47 0.14 -22.24
CA ASP A 479 -28.72 1.20 -23.21
C ASP A 479 -27.55 2.20 -23.30
N ASP A 480 -27.50 3.01 -24.36
CA ASP A 480 -26.54 4.12 -24.48
C ASP A 480 -27.06 5.43 -23.90
N ALA A 481 -28.36 5.53 -23.63
CA ALA A 481 -28.95 6.56 -22.77
C ALA A 481 -28.83 6.16 -21.29
N PRO A 482 -28.65 7.14 -20.37
CA PRO A 482 -28.67 6.86 -18.93
C PRO A 482 -29.95 6.17 -18.50
N ILE A 483 -29.80 5.03 -17.82
CA ILE A 483 -30.91 4.32 -17.18
C ILE A 483 -31.13 4.99 -15.82
N GLY A 484 -32.35 5.48 -15.56
CA GLY A 484 -32.70 6.13 -14.30
C GLY A 484 -32.59 5.20 -13.09
N ASP A 485 -32.69 5.79 -11.90
CA ASP A 485 -32.66 5.10 -10.60
C ASP A 485 -34.01 4.51 -10.17
N GLY A 486 -35.06 4.75 -10.95
CA GLY A 486 -36.42 4.29 -10.66
C GLY A 486 -36.63 2.78 -10.83
N SER A 487 -37.71 2.28 -10.23
CA SER A 487 -38.11 0.87 -10.26
C SER A 487 -39.00 0.49 -11.46
N VAL A 488 -39.17 1.41 -12.42
CA VAL A 488 -39.93 1.15 -13.65
C VAL A 488 -39.03 0.46 -14.65
N ILE A 489 -39.43 -0.74 -15.08
CA ILE A 489 -38.71 -1.51 -16.08
C ILE A 489 -39.06 -0.96 -17.47
N PRO A 490 -38.08 -0.48 -18.26
CA PRO A 490 -38.32 -0.04 -19.63
C PRO A 490 -38.99 -1.11 -20.50
N ALA A 491 -39.87 -0.69 -21.42
CA ALA A 491 -40.56 -1.59 -22.31
C ALA A 491 -39.64 -2.12 -23.41
N ALA A 492 -40.03 -3.24 -24.04
CA ALA A 492 -39.29 -3.77 -25.18
C ALA A 492 -39.32 -2.77 -26.35
N GLY A 493 -38.15 -2.44 -26.92
CA GLY A 493 -38.00 -1.47 -28.00
C GLY A 493 -37.73 -0.03 -27.55
N GLU A 494 -37.80 0.26 -26.25
CA GLU A 494 -37.39 1.56 -25.69
C GLU A 494 -35.89 1.62 -25.37
N VAL A 495 -35.25 0.46 -25.26
CA VAL A 495 -33.86 0.28 -24.85
C VAL A 495 -33.15 -0.67 -25.79
N LYS A 496 -31.83 -0.54 -25.91
CA LYS A 496 -31.01 -1.35 -26.82
C LYS A 496 -31.05 -2.85 -26.51
N TYR A 497 -30.89 -3.24 -25.24
CA TYR A 497 -31.03 -4.62 -24.80
C TYR A 497 -31.98 -4.73 -23.61
N ARG A 498 -32.88 -5.71 -23.68
CA ARG A 498 -33.81 -6.07 -22.61
C ARG A 498 -33.87 -7.59 -22.52
N ILE A 499 -33.15 -8.17 -21.57
CA ILE A 499 -32.85 -9.60 -21.54
C ILE A 499 -33.47 -10.21 -20.28
N PRO A 500 -34.54 -11.00 -20.39
CA PRO A 500 -35.12 -11.69 -19.26
C PRO A 500 -34.23 -12.86 -18.81
N VAL A 501 -34.07 -13.02 -17.51
CA VAL A 501 -33.31 -14.11 -16.87
C VAL A 501 -34.05 -14.58 -15.63
N THR A 502 -34.32 -15.88 -15.54
CA THR A 502 -34.76 -16.49 -14.28
C THR A 502 -33.55 -16.69 -13.38
N LEU A 503 -33.55 -16.07 -12.20
CA LEU A 503 -32.44 -16.17 -11.26
C LEU A 503 -32.36 -17.56 -10.63
N ALA A 504 -31.14 -18.08 -10.53
CA ALA A 504 -30.83 -19.28 -9.77
C ALA A 504 -30.89 -19.01 -8.26
N GLY A 505 -30.74 -20.07 -7.46
CA GLY A 505 -30.82 -20.02 -6.00
C GLY A 505 -32.26 -19.93 -5.47
N ASN A 506 -32.42 -19.90 -4.14
CA ASN A 506 -33.72 -19.91 -3.48
C ASN A 506 -33.78 -18.90 -2.33
N GLY A 507 -34.86 -18.11 -2.30
CA GLY A 507 -35.15 -17.20 -1.20
C GLY A 507 -34.33 -15.90 -1.22
N ALA A 508 -34.44 -15.13 -0.14
CA ALA A 508 -33.84 -13.81 -0.01
C ALA A 508 -32.29 -13.86 -0.04
N GLY A 509 -31.66 -13.03 -0.87
CA GLY A 509 -30.19 -12.84 -0.90
C GLY A 509 -29.41 -13.92 -1.65
N ASN A 510 -30.05 -15.05 -1.97
CA ASN A 510 -29.41 -16.16 -2.66
C ASN A 510 -29.68 -16.15 -4.17
N GLY A 511 -30.40 -15.14 -4.68
CA GLY A 511 -30.71 -15.02 -6.10
C GLY A 511 -29.51 -14.52 -6.88
N PHE A 512 -29.13 -15.28 -7.92
CA PHE A 512 -28.03 -14.91 -8.80
C PHE A 512 -28.29 -15.27 -10.26
N GLY A 513 -27.62 -14.59 -11.17
CA GLY A 513 -27.73 -14.82 -12.61
C GLY A 513 -26.75 -13.96 -13.39
N SER A 514 -26.56 -14.26 -14.67
CA SER A 514 -25.71 -13.45 -15.54
C SER A 514 -26.13 -13.56 -16.99
N VAL A 515 -25.69 -12.59 -17.78
CA VAL A 515 -25.83 -12.57 -19.23
C VAL A 515 -24.46 -12.36 -19.86
N SER A 516 -24.06 -13.27 -20.73
CA SER A 516 -22.90 -13.13 -21.61
C SER A 516 -23.39 -12.67 -22.98
N LEU A 517 -22.91 -11.52 -23.45
CA LEU A 517 -23.27 -10.97 -24.76
C LEU A 517 -22.04 -10.54 -25.57
N PRO A 518 -22.08 -10.61 -26.91
CA PRO A 518 -21.01 -10.09 -27.73
C PRO A 518 -21.06 -8.55 -27.82
N ILE A 519 -19.90 -7.90 -27.76
CA ILE A 519 -19.70 -6.52 -28.18
C ILE A 519 -19.23 -6.53 -29.64
N PRO A 520 -20.02 -6.01 -30.61
CA PRO A 520 -19.60 -5.98 -32.00
C PRO A 520 -18.26 -5.27 -32.23
N GLY A 521 -17.46 -5.79 -33.15
CA GLY A 521 -16.16 -5.24 -33.54
C GLY A 521 -16.25 -4.00 -34.45
N GLU A 522 -17.19 -3.09 -34.16
CA GLU A 522 -17.48 -1.93 -35.00
C GLU A 522 -16.80 -0.66 -34.46
N ALA A 523 -16.10 0.07 -35.31
CA ALA A 523 -15.42 1.31 -34.92
C ALA A 523 -16.36 2.41 -34.41
N SER A 524 -17.64 2.38 -34.81
CA SER A 524 -18.70 3.28 -34.34
C SER A 524 -19.05 3.10 -32.86
N LEU A 525 -18.74 1.93 -32.28
CA LEU A 525 -19.00 1.64 -30.87
C LEU A 525 -17.89 2.14 -29.95
N VAL A 526 -16.66 2.31 -30.44
CA VAL A 526 -15.54 2.77 -29.62
C VAL A 526 -15.81 4.20 -29.11
N GLY A 527 -15.61 4.41 -27.82
CA GLY A 527 -15.89 5.66 -27.11
C GLY A 527 -17.37 5.86 -26.76
N ARG A 528 -18.28 4.94 -27.11
CA ARG A 528 -19.69 4.99 -26.68
C ARG A 528 -19.79 4.48 -25.24
N THR A 529 -20.47 5.25 -24.39
CA THR A 529 -20.82 4.84 -23.03
C THR A 529 -22.15 4.10 -23.04
N TRP A 530 -22.19 2.94 -22.37
CA TRP A 530 -23.39 2.16 -22.12
C TRP A 530 -23.65 2.08 -20.62
N HIS A 531 -24.93 1.95 -20.28
CA HIS A 531 -25.45 1.82 -18.93
C HIS A 531 -26.19 0.50 -18.82
N ALA A 532 -25.97 -0.24 -17.73
CA ALA A 532 -26.60 -1.52 -17.46
C ALA A 532 -27.23 -1.54 -16.07
N ARG A 533 -28.47 -2.03 -15.96
CA ARG A 533 -29.18 -2.15 -14.69
C ARG A 533 -30.01 -3.43 -14.67
N TRP A 534 -30.02 -4.12 -13.54
CA TRP A 534 -30.89 -5.26 -13.30
C TRP A 534 -32.17 -4.85 -12.60
N TYR A 535 -33.29 -5.43 -13.05
CA TYR A 535 -34.58 -5.35 -12.38
C TYR A 535 -35.02 -6.76 -12.00
N VAL A 536 -35.43 -6.96 -10.76
CA VAL A 536 -35.85 -8.26 -10.21
C VAL A 536 -37.30 -8.14 -9.81
N LEU A 537 -38.16 -8.99 -10.39
CA LEU A 537 -39.58 -8.99 -10.07
C LEU A 537 -39.77 -9.52 -8.65
N ASP A 538 -40.29 -8.66 -7.78
CA ASP A 538 -40.56 -8.97 -6.38
C ASP A 538 -41.90 -8.35 -6.00
N ALA A 539 -42.96 -9.15 -6.07
CA ALA A 539 -44.33 -8.70 -5.80
C ALA A 539 -44.52 -8.16 -4.37
N GLY A 540 -43.62 -8.48 -3.44
CA GLY A 540 -43.66 -7.94 -2.08
C GLY A 540 -42.95 -6.59 -1.92
N ALA A 541 -42.16 -6.17 -2.91
CA ALA A 541 -41.48 -4.88 -2.87
C ALA A 541 -42.47 -3.73 -3.09
N ALA A 542 -42.15 -2.53 -2.60
CA ALA A 542 -43.06 -1.37 -2.65
C ALA A 542 -43.52 -1.01 -4.08
N ALA A 543 -42.64 -1.18 -5.07
CA ALA A 543 -42.92 -0.98 -6.49
C ALA A 543 -43.17 -2.30 -7.26
N GLY A 544 -43.25 -3.44 -6.58
CA GLY A 544 -43.30 -4.77 -7.19
C GLY A 544 -42.00 -5.23 -7.86
N VAL A 545 -40.92 -4.45 -7.71
CA VAL A 545 -39.62 -4.64 -8.35
C VAL A 545 -38.51 -4.18 -7.40
N ALA A 546 -37.46 -4.99 -7.28
CA ALA A 546 -36.16 -4.58 -6.76
C ALA A 546 -35.22 -4.26 -7.93
N ALA A 547 -34.22 -3.40 -7.75
CA ALA A 547 -33.29 -3.06 -8.82
C ALA A 547 -31.86 -2.91 -8.31
N SER A 548 -30.88 -3.26 -9.14
CA SER A 548 -29.48 -3.00 -8.82
C SER A 548 -29.13 -1.52 -8.99
N ALA A 549 -27.97 -1.10 -8.48
CA ALA A 549 -27.29 0.09 -8.99
C ALA A 549 -27.01 -0.03 -10.50
N THR A 550 -26.62 1.07 -11.14
CA THR A 550 -26.37 1.12 -12.59
C THR A 550 -24.89 0.99 -12.88
N ALA A 551 -24.46 -0.04 -13.61
CA ALA A 551 -23.10 -0.13 -14.13
C ALA A 551 -22.98 0.74 -15.39
N THR A 552 -21.98 1.62 -15.44
CA THR A 552 -21.69 2.50 -16.57
C THR A 552 -20.30 2.18 -17.11
N PHE A 553 -20.18 1.93 -18.40
CA PHE A 553 -18.90 1.55 -19.01
C PHE A 553 -18.80 2.08 -20.44
N SER A 554 -17.57 2.38 -20.86
CA SER A 554 -17.30 2.87 -22.21
C SER A 554 -16.64 1.78 -23.04
N VAL A 555 -17.22 1.49 -24.21
CA VAL A 555 -16.64 0.51 -25.14
C VAL A 555 -15.33 1.07 -25.68
N PHE A 556 -14.25 0.31 -25.59
CA PHE A 556 -12.93 0.73 -26.08
C PHE A 556 -12.43 -0.21 -27.18
N GLY A 557 -11.54 0.30 -28.05
CA GLY A 557 -10.90 -0.50 -29.08
C GLY A 557 -9.58 -1.10 -28.60
N ALA A 558 -9.06 -2.09 -29.34
CA ALA A 558 -7.67 -2.53 -29.15
C ALA A 558 -6.74 -1.32 -29.37
N SER A 559 -5.89 -1.01 -28.39
CA SER A 559 -5.11 0.24 -28.36
C SER A 559 -4.36 0.49 -29.68
N ALA A 560 -4.44 1.73 -30.18
CA ALA A 560 -3.75 2.17 -31.39
C ALA A 560 -2.49 3.01 -31.10
N GLY A 561 -2.12 3.16 -29.83
CA GLY A 561 -0.98 3.95 -29.38
C GLY A 561 -1.39 4.85 -28.22
N VAL A 562 -0.61 4.85 -27.13
CA VAL A 562 -1.04 5.33 -25.79
C VAL A 562 -1.11 6.86 -25.65
N LEU A 563 -2.27 7.34 -25.22
CA LEU A 563 -2.44 8.59 -24.48
C LEU A 563 -1.61 8.55 -23.19
N ALA A 564 -0.60 9.42 -23.07
CA ALA A 564 0.31 9.43 -21.92
C ALA A 564 -0.43 9.70 -20.61
N ALA A 565 0.04 9.09 -19.51
CA ALA A 565 -0.43 9.44 -18.18
C ALA A 565 -0.13 10.92 -17.89
N PRO A 566 -1.02 11.63 -17.17
CA PRO A 566 -0.73 12.97 -16.67
C PRO A 566 0.55 12.98 -15.84
N ALA A 567 1.45 13.92 -16.13
CA ALA A 567 2.70 14.11 -15.40
C ALA A 567 2.57 15.28 -14.40
N ASN A 568 3.47 15.32 -13.42
CA ASN A 568 3.58 16.41 -12.45
C ASN A 568 2.25 16.71 -11.74
N LEU A 569 1.53 15.66 -11.34
CA LEU A 569 0.40 15.81 -10.43
C LEU A 569 0.90 16.43 -9.12
N SER A 570 0.21 17.46 -8.68
CA SER A 570 0.41 18.12 -7.39
C SER A 570 -0.95 18.30 -6.71
N ALA A 571 -1.02 17.91 -5.44
CA ALA A 571 -2.12 18.15 -4.53
C ALA A 571 -1.67 19.13 -3.43
N SER A 572 -2.58 20.01 -2.98
CA SER A 572 -2.29 20.98 -1.92
C SER A 572 -2.25 20.34 -0.54
N ASP A 573 -1.36 20.83 0.31
CA ASP A 573 -1.10 20.32 1.65
C ASP A 573 -1.51 21.36 2.71
N GLY A 574 -2.78 21.35 3.12
CA GLY A 574 -3.25 22.25 4.16
C GLY A 574 -3.30 23.73 3.75
N ASP A 575 -3.25 24.03 2.45
CA ASP A 575 -3.35 25.40 1.93
C ASP A 575 -4.76 26.00 2.08
N SER A 576 -5.77 25.14 2.29
CA SER A 576 -7.18 25.50 2.41
C SER A 576 -7.86 24.66 3.48
N VAL A 577 -8.88 25.25 4.12
CA VAL A 577 -9.80 24.55 5.05
C VAL A 577 -11.05 24.03 4.35
N GLU A 578 -11.18 24.25 3.03
CA GLU A 578 -12.38 23.92 2.25
C GLU A 578 -12.15 22.84 1.20
N GLU A 579 -10.91 22.69 0.68
CA GLU A 579 -10.63 21.79 -0.44
C GLU A 579 -9.16 21.37 -0.54
N VAL A 580 -8.92 20.27 -1.24
CA VAL A 580 -7.59 19.94 -1.79
C VAL A 580 -7.56 20.37 -3.27
N ALA A 581 -6.69 21.32 -3.59
CA ALA A 581 -6.49 21.77 -4.96
C ALA A 581 -5.49 20.85 -5.69
N LEU A 582 -5.91 20.32 -6.84
CA LEU A 582 -5.12 19.45 -7.70
C LEU A 582 -4.74 20.16 -9.00
N SER A 583 -3.49 19.98 -9.43
CA SER A 583 -2.99 20.44 -10.73
C SER A 583 -2.02 19.44 -11.36
N TRP A 584 -1.96 19.40 -12.69
CA TRP A 584 -1.05 18.51 -13.42
C TRP A 584 -0.69 19.06 -14.81
N GLU A 585 0.20 18.39 -15.53
CA GLU A 585 0.50 18.70 -16.93
C GLU A 585 -0.50 18.02 -17.88
N ALA A 586 -0.97 18.78 -18.87
CA ALA A 586 -1.91 18.29 -19.85
C ALA A 586 -1.29 17.20 -20.76
N ALA A 587 -1.84 15.99 -20.71
CA ALA A 587 -1.47 14.92 -21.63
C ALA A 587 -1.88 15.23 -23.09
N SER A 588 -0.94 15.10 -24.03
CA SER A 588 -1.18 15.34 -25.46
C SER A 588 -2.23 14.38 -26.02
N GLY A 589 -3.32 14.90 -26.57
CA GLY A 589 -4.43 14.11 -27.11
C GLY A 589 -5.55 13.82 -26.12
N ALA A 590 -5.43 14.27 -24.86
CA ALA A 590 -6.49 14.16 -23.87
C ALA A 590 -7.61 15.15 -24.18
N VAL A 591 -8.85 14.68 -24.08
CA VAL A 591 -10.07 15.49 -24.16
C VAL A 591 -10.71 15.70 -22.78
N SER A 592 -10.38 14.85 -21.81
CA SER A 592 -10.75 15.00 -20.40
C SER A 592 -9.78 14.25 -19.48
N TYR A 593 -9.93 14.45 -18.18
CA TYR A 593 -9.20 13.78 -17.12
C TYR A 593 -10.19 13.20 -16.11
N GLU A 594 -9.87 12.03 -15.57
CA GLU A 594 -10.60 11.40 -14.47
C GLU A 594 -9.76 11.48 -13.20
N ILE A 595 -10.37 11.91 -12.11
CA ILE A 595 -9.70 12.19 -10.84
C ILE A 595 -10.11 11.12 -9.84
N PHE A 596 -9.13 10.57 -9.13
CA PHE A 596 -9.31 9.52 -8.14
C PHE A 596 -8.63 9.90 -6.83
N ARG A 597 -9.17 9.39 -5.72
CA ARG A 597 -8.66 9.54 -4.36
C ARG A 597 -8.66 8.19 -3.65
N GLY A 598 -7.54 7.83 -3.03
CA GLY A 598 -7.39 6.59 -2.27
C GLY A 598 -6.69 6.81 -0.93
N PRO A 599 -6.82 5.84 0.00
CA PRO A 599 -6.17 5.91 1.31
C PRO A 599 -4.65 5.77 1.25
N ASP A 600 -4.13 5.28 0.12
CA ASP A 600 -2.71 5.00 -0.09
C ASP A 600 -2.32 5.19 -1.57
N SER A 601 -1.04 4.99 -1.88
CA SER A 601 -0.49 5.13 -3.23
C SER A 601 -0.88 3.99 -4.18
N ASN A 602 -1.71 3.03 -3.76
CA ASN A 602 -2.22 1.97 -4.63
C ASN A 602 -3.49 2.46 -5.35
N PHE A 603 -3.37 2.70 -6.66
CA PHE A 603 -4.49 3.13 -7.50
C PHE A 603 -5.71 2.17 -7.44
N ALA A 604 -5.50 0.88 -7.21
CA ALA A 604 -6.60 -0.09 -7.08
C ALA A 604 -7.52 0.20 -5.89
N ASN A 605 -7.01 0.88 -4.86
CA ASN A 605 -7.77 1.29 -3.67
C ASN A 605 -8.44 2.67 -3.85
N ALA A 606 -8.19 3.35 -4.97
CA ALA A 606 -8.66 4.70 -5.20
C ALA A 606 -10.08 4.73 -5.79
N LEU A 607 -10.92 5.60 -5.25
CA LEU A 607 -12.26 5.88 -5.73
C LEU A 607 -12.25 7.09 -6.67
N ARG A 608 -12.97 6.99 -7.77
CA ARG A 608 -13.11 8.11 -8.72
C ARG A 608 -13.97 9.22 -8.11
N LEU A 609 -13.41 10.41 -7.99
CA LEU A 609 -14.09 11.62 -7.50
C LEU A 609 -14.94 12.26 -8.60
N GLY A 610 -14.42 12.30 -9.82
CA GLY A 610 -15.06 13.04 -10.91
C GLY A 610 -14.20 13.14 -12.17
N ASN A 611 -14.58 14.05 -13.05
CA ASN A 611 -13.82 14.37 -14.26
C ASN A 611 -13.57 15.88 -14.39
N SER A 612 -12.47 16.22 -15.06
CA SER A 612 -12.14 17.59 -15.43
C SER A 612 -11.83 17.70 -16.92
N ALA A 613 -12.27 18.78 -17.57
CA ALA A 613 -11.92 19.07 -18.95
C ALA A 613 -10.58 19.84 -19.08
N VAL A 614 -10.02 20.27 -17.94
CA VAL A 614 -8.80 21.06 -17.82
C VAL A 614 -7.86 20.37 -16.83
N PRO A 615 -6.55 20.66 -16.83
CA PRO A 615 -5.60 19.94 -16.00
C PRO A 615 -5.57 20.43 -14.54
N SER A 616 -6.75 20.57 -13.94
CA SER A 616 -6.95 20.98 -12.55
C SER A 616 -8.27 20.44 -12.01
N TYR A 617 -8.35 20.22 -10.70
CA TYR A 617 -9.56 19.80 -9.99
C TYR A 617 -9.52 20.27 -8.54
N ALA A 618 -10.67 20.52 -7.93
CA ALA A 618 -10.79 20.87 -6.52
C ALA A 618 -11.61 19.79 -5.81
N ASP A 619 -10.98 19.09 -4.87
CA ASP A 619 -11.68 18.12 -4.02
C ASP A 619 -12.21 18.81 -2.75
N THR A 620 -13.48 19.20 -2.79
CA THR A 620 -14.21 19.79 -1.65
C THR A 620 -14.82 18.73 -0.72
N THR A 621 -14.49 17.44 -0.92
CA THR A 621 -15.09 16.31 -0.20
C THR A 621 -14.10 15.56 0.69
N ALA A 622 -12.85 16.01 0.73
CA ALA A 622 -11.83 15.44 1.61
C ALA A 622 -12.05 15.88 3.05
N ASP A 623 -11.98 14.93 3.98
CA ASP A 623 -12.16 15.21 5.40
C ASP A 623 -10.94 16.01 5.96
N PRO A 624 -11.17 17.09 6.72
CA PRO A 624 -10.08 17.90 7.30
C PRO A 624 -9.13 17.09 8.18
N GLY A 625 -7.83 17.25 7.95
CA GLY A 625 -6.77 16.59 8.69
C GLY A 625 -6.45 15.16 8.24
N GLU A 626 -7.21 14.59 7.30
CA GLU A 626 -6.88 13.30 6.69
C GLU A 626 -6.03 13.49 5.42
N THR A 627 -4.90 12.78 5.36
CA THR A 627 -4.05 12.75 4.17
C THR A 627 -4.56 11.70 3.18
N TRP A 628 -4.80 12.14 1.95
CA TRP A 628 -5.28 11.30 0.87
C TRP A 628 -4.27 11.24 -0.27
N SER A 629 -4.21 10.12 -0.98
CA SER A 629 -3.44 10.00 -2.22
C SER A 629 -4.35 10.23 -3.43
N TYR A 630 -3.93 11.11 -4.33
CA TYR A 630 -4.67 11.48 -5.53
C TYR A 630 -4.01 10.93 -6.79
N PHE A 631 -4.84 10.59 -7.78
CA PHE A 631 -4.39 10.08 -9.08
C PHE A 631 -5.21 10.72 -10.19
N VAL A 632 -4.59 10.91 -11.35
CA VAL A 632 -5.28 11.42 -12.53
C VAL A 632 -5.04 10.50 -13.73
N VAL A 633 -6.12 10.18 -14.44
CA VAL A 633 -6.09 9.42 -15.69
C VAL A 633 -6.48 10.35 -16.83
N ALA A 634 -5.68 10.42 -17.89
CA ALA A 634 -6.05 11.12 -19.11
C ALA A 634 -7.01 10.26 -19.95
N VAL A 635 -7.97 10.91 -20.59
CA VAL A 635 -8.96 10.25 -21.46
C VAL A 635 -9.01 10.97 -22.81
N SER A 636 -8.99 10.20 -23.90
CA SER A 636 -9.22 10.65 -25.26
C SER A 636 -10.55 10.10 -25.79
N ALA A 637 -10.88 10.39 -27.05
CA ALA A 637 -12.06 9.81 -27.69
C ALA A 637 -11.98 8.28 -27.87
N THR A 638 -10.78 7.69 -27.85
CA THR A 638 -10.56 6.28 -28.22
C THR A 638 -9.89 5.43 -27.14
N GLU A 639 -9.35 6.05 -26.09
CA GLU A 639 -8.56 5.38 -25.06
C GLU A 639 -8.41 6.23 -23.79
N SER A 640 -8.08 5.55 -22.69
CA SER A 640 -7.61 6.17 -21.44
C SER A 640 -6.15 5.77 -21.20
N SER A 641 -5.40 6.67 -20.56
CA SER A 641 -4.03 6.42 -20.10
C SER A 641 -4.00 5.49 -18.87
N SER A 642 -2.80 5.13 -18.41
CA SER A 642 -2.60 4.71 -17.02
C SER A 642 -2.81 5.89 -16.06
N ALA A 643 -2.98 5.59 -14.76
CA ALA A 643 -2.96 6.62 -13.72
C ALA A 643 -1.60 7.34 -13.67
N SER A 644 -1.61 8.60 -13.26
CA SER A 644 -0.41 9.33 -12.87
C SER A 644 0.28 8.65 -11.69
N VAL A 645 1.55 8.99 -11.46
CA VAL A 645 2.13 8.79 -10.13
C VAL A 645 1.25 9.55 -9.13
N SER A 646 0.96 8.93 -7.99
CA SER A 646 0.13 9.55 -6.95
C SER A 646 0.84 10.74 -6.33
N ASP A 647 0.07 11.73 -5.91
CA ASP A 647 0.53 12.77 -4.99
C ASP A 647 -0.41 12.87 -3.80
N THR A 648 0.13 13.18 -2.62
CA THR A 648 -0.66 13.27 -1.39
C THR A 648 -1.15 14.69 -1.15
N GLY A 649 -2.35 14.84 -0.62
CA GLY A 649 -2.89 16.14 -0.20
C GLY A 649 -3.87 16.02 0.97
N PHE A 650 -4.07 17.11 1.71
CA PHE A 650 -5.02 17.17 2.82
C PHE A 650 -5.64 18.57 3.00
N VAL A 651 -6.83 18.61 3.59
CA VAL A 651 -7.51 19.87 3.97
C VAL A 651 -7.06 20.26 5.39
N ALA A 652 -6.75 21.53 5.61
CA ALA A 652 -6.27 22.02 6.91
C ALA A 652 -7.32 21.94 8.02
N VAL A 653 -6.85 21.69 9.24
CA VAL A 653 -7.65 21.75 10.47
C VAL A 653 -7.42 23.10 11.15
N THR A 654 -8.46 23.71 11.74
CA THR A 654 -8.31 24.91 12.57
C THR A 654 -8.16 24.54 14.04
N LEU A 655 -7.10 25.04 14.69
CA LEU A 655 -6.91 24.87 16.14
C LEU A 655 -7.87 25.76 16.92
N SER A 656 -8.34 25.27 18.07
CA SER A 656 -9.15 26.09 18.98
C SER A 656 -8.33 27.28 19.52
N PRO A 657 -8.92 28.49 19.65
CA PRO A 657 -8.24 29.62 20.28
C PRO A 657 -7.76 29.28 21.69
N VAL A 658 -6.60 29.83 22.05
CA VAL A 658 -6.05 29.71 23.42
C VAL A 658 -7.08 30.26 24.43
N THR A 659 -7.26 29.55 25.55
CA THR A 659 -8.15 29.97 26.64
C THR A 659 -7.36 30.16 27.95
N GLY A 660 -7.92 30.98 28.85
CA GLY A 660 -7.28 31.27 30.14
C GLY A 660 -5.98 32.07 30.03
N LEU A 661 -5.79 32.83 28.94
CA LEU A 661 -4.69 33.77 28.82
C LEU A 661 -4.78 34.80 29.95
N SER A 662 -3.68 35.00 30.67
CA SER A 662 -3.53 35.97 31.75
C SER A 662 -2.14 36.60 31.68
N ALA A 663 -2.05 37.88 32.03
CA ALA A 663 -0.79 38.61 32.15
C ALA A 663 -0.62 39.13 33.59
N SER A 664 0.62 39.09 34.10
CA SER A 664 0.89 39.64 35.43
C SER A 664 0.77 41.15 35.41
N ASP A 665 0.02 41.70 36.36
CA ASP A 665 -0.24 43.13 36.45
C ASP A 665 0.43 43.70 37.71
N GLY A 666 1.46 44.53 37.54
CA GLY A 666 2.19 45.17 38.63
C GLY A 666 2.91 44.22 39.61
N THR A 667 3.03 42.94 39.26
CA THR A 667 3.52 41.89 40.17
C THR A 667 5.06 41.76 40.17
N PHE A 668 5.70 41.92 39.02
CA PHE A 668 7.16 41.81 38.85
C PHE A 668 7.73 43.15 38.39
N GLY A 669 8.87 43.57 38.95
CA GLY A 669 9.50 44.84 38.58
C GLY A 669 10.38 44.80 37.32
N ASP A 670 10.62 43.60 36.78
CA ASP A 670 11.58 43.33 35.71
C ASP A 670 10.96 42.62 34.49
N LYS A 671 9.66 42.29 34.53
CA LYS A 671 8.96 41.58 33.45
C LYS A 671 7.45 41.63 33.56
N VAL A 672 6.77 41.20 32.49
CA VAL A 672 5.38 40.73 32.52
C VAL A 672 5.36 39.24 32.26
N ARG A 673 4.78 38.45 33.18
CA ARG A 673 4.62 37.00 33.03
C ARG A 673 3.24 36.69 32.48
N LEU A 674 3.19 35.97 31.36
CA LEU A 674 2.00 35.44 30.73
C LEU A 674 1.81 33.96 31.08
N SER A 675 0.55 33.53 31.18
CA SER A 675 0.20 32.12 31.25
C SER A 675 -1.13 31.82 30.58
N TRP A 676 -1.29 30.61 30.03
CA TRP A 676 -2.52 30.18 29.36
C TRP A 676 -2.73 28.65 29.48
N THR A 677 -3.89 28.19 29.01
CA THR A 677 -4.24 26.75 28.96
C THR A 677 -3.72 26.12 27.67
N ALA A 678 -3.17 24.91 27.76
CA ALA A 678 -2.72 24.17 26.59
C ALA A 678 -3.88 23.87 25.61
N VAL A 679 -3.64 24.06 24.32
CA VAL A 679 -4.55 23.72 23.23
C VAL A 679 -4.19 22.33 22.72
N ASP A 680 -5.19 21.45 22.62
CA ASP A 680 -5.00 20.11 22.07
C ASP A 680 -4.61 20.19 20.59
N GLY A 681 -3.59 19.44 20.17
CA GLY A 681 -2.99 19.52 18.83
C GLY A 681 -2.00 20.68 18.60
N ALA A 682 -1.86 21.62 19.54
CA ALA A 682 -0.84 22.67 19.43
C ALA A 682 0.54 22.13 19.82
N THR A 683 1.55 22.43 19.00
CA THR A 683 2.95 22.06 19.26
C THR A 683 3.78 23.23 19.77
N VAL A 684 3.42 24.46 19.39
CA VAL A 684 4.05 25.70 19.84
C VAL A 684 3.01 26.82 20.02
N TYR A 685 3.41 27.91 20.69
CA TYR A 685 2.61 29.13 20.85
C TYR A 685 3.41 30.36 20.46
N ARG A 686 2.82 31.27 19.69
CA ARG A 686 3.43 32.55 19.31
C ARG A 686 2.81 33.69 20.11
N VAL A 687 3.65 34.53 20.70
CA VAL A 687 3.25 35.58 21.65
C VAL A 687 3.44 36.96 21.03
N TYR A 688 2.44 37.82 21.17
CA TYR A 688 2.43 39.17 20.61
C TYR A 688 2.16 40.22 21.67
N ARG A 689 2.67 41.45 21.47
CA ARG A 689 2.47 42.60 22.36
C ARG A 689 2.16 43.89 21.60
N GLY A 690 1.21 44.67 22.08
CA GLY A 690 0.89 46.01 21.57
C GLY A 690 0.57 47.01 22.69
N GLU A 691 0.38 48.27 22.33
CA GLU A 691 -0.06 49.35 23.25
C GLU A 691 -1.56 49.68 23.07
N THR A 692 -2.21 49.13 22.04
CA THR A 692 -3.63 49.28 21.74
C THR A 692 -4.34 47.93 21.82
N ASP A 693 -5.68 47.90 21.78
CA ASP A 693 -6.46 46.66 21.76
C ASP A 693 -6.53 45.99 20.37
N ALA A 694 -5.82 46.52 19.36
CA ALA A 694 -5.84 46.01 17.99
C ALA A 694 -4.68 45.05 17.72
N PHE A 695 -4.99 43.78 17.42
CA PHE A 695 -3.97 42.76 17.13
C PHE A 695 -3.09 43.12 15.92
N GLY A 696 -3.65 43.77 14.90
CA GLY A 696 -2.91 44.17 13.69
C GLY A 696 -1.77 45.17 13.94
N ASP A 697 -1.77 45.86 15.09
CA ASP A 697 -0.72 46.80 15.49
C ASP A 697 0.31 46.17 16.46
N SER A 698 0.16 44.88 16.77
CA SER A 698 1.02 44.18 17.72
C SER A 698 2.37 43.79 17.12
N THR A 699 3.36 43.64 17.99
CA THR A 699 4.71 43.17 17.67
C THR A 699 4.87 41.72 18.13
N ASP A 700 5.43 40.87 17.29
CA ASP A 700 5.78 39.48 17.62
C ASP A 700 6.96 39.45 18.61
N LEU A 701 6.74 38.81 19.77
CA LEU A 701 7.75 38.62 20.82
C LEU A 701 8.46 37.26 20.73
N GLY A 702 7.97 36.35 19.88
CA GLY A 702 8.57 35.05 19.61
C GLY A 702 7.67 33.85 19.93
N THR A 703 8.26 32.66 19.75
CA THR A 703 7.59 31.36 19.87
C THR A 703 8.08 30.60 21.11
N VAL A 704 7.17 29.92 21.80
CA VAL A 704 7.45 29.05 22.96
C VAL A 704 6.74 27.71 22.89
N LEU A 705 7.32 26.69 23.52
CA LEU A 705 6.72 25.36 23.68
C LEU A 705 5.83 25.26 24.92
N GLU A 706 6.17 26.02 25.95
CA GLU A 706 5.50 26.01 27.24
C GLU A 706 4.27 26.93 27.21
N THR A 707 3.32 26.73 28.12
CA THR A 707 2.13 27.57 28.25
C THR A 707 2.34 28.81 29.13
N THR A 708 3.59 29.27 29.23
CA THR A 708 3.98 30.46 29.97
C THR A 708 5.08 31.23 29.23
N TYR A 709 5.10 32.55 29.37
CA TYR A 709 6.11 33.41 28.74
C TYR A 709 6.47 34.60 29.65
N ASP A 710 7.75 34.92 29.76
CA ASP A 710 8.24 36.08 30.51
C ASP A 710 8.71 37.18 29.55
N ASP A 711 7.89 38.22 29.37
CA ASP A 711 8.31 39.43 28.66
C ASP A 711 9.20 40.29 29.58
N THR A 712 10.49 40.01 29.56
CA THR A 712 11.53 40.77 30.27
C THR A 712 11.91 42.09 29.58
N THR A 713 11.32 42.37 28.41
CA THR A 713 11.55 43.62 27.66
C THR A 713 10.50 44.69 27.97
N ALA A 714 9.41 44.32 28.64
CA ALA A 714 8.37 45.23 29.06
C ALA A 714 8.92 46.29 30.02
N GLN A 715 8.73 47.56 29.67
CA GLN A 715 9.17 48.68 30.51
C GLN A 715 8.26 48.82 31.75
N PRO A 716 8.82 49.02 32.96
CA PRO A 716 8.05 49.32 34.16
C PRO A 716 7.07 50.48 34.00
N GLY A 717 5.84 50.30 34.49
CA GLY A 717 4.79 51.32 34.47
C GLY A 717 4.05 51.51 33.14
N ILE A 718 4.46 50.84 32.06
CA ILE A 718 3.75 50.89 30.77
C ILE A 718 2.77 49.74 30.67
N LEU A 719 1.49 50.06 30.42
CA LEU A 719 0.43 49.07 30.23
C LEU A 719 0.44 48.55 28.78
N TYR A 720 0.75 47.26 28.63
CA TYR A 720 0.72 46.58 27.34
C TYR A 720 -0.52 45.71 27.18
N ARG A 721 -0.80 45.30 25.94
CA ARG A 721 -1.78 44.28 25.54
C ARG A 721 -1.07 43.08 24.93
N TYR A 722 -1.46 41.88 25.34
CA TYR A 722 -0.86 40.64 24.89
C TYR A 722 -1.85 39.75 24.17
N TRP A 723 -1.34 39.01 23.18
CA TRP A 723 -2.08 37.96 22.50
C TRP A 723 -1.23 36.70 22.36
N VAL A 724 -1.91 35.56 22.27
CA VAL A 724 -1.26 34.27 22.01
C VAL A 724 -2.00 33.54 20.89
N VAL A 725 -1.25 32.99 19.95
CA VAL A 725 -1.71 32.11 18.87
C VAL A 725 -1.14 30.72 19.09
N ALA A 726 -1.96 29.67 19.03
CA ALA A 726 -1.52 28.28 19.06
C ALA A 726 -1.20 27.80 17.63
N GLU A 727 -0.08 27.08 17.46
CA GLU A 727 0.39 26.57 16.17
C GLU A 727 0.65 25.05 16.24
N GLY A 728 0.15 24.29 15.27
CA GLY A 728 0.31 22.83 15.15
C GLY A 728 1.52 22.42 14.29
N SER A 729 1.83 21.12 14.25
CA SER A 729 2.96 20.59 13.45
C SER A 729 2.68 20.53 11.94
N GLY A 730 1.40 20.62 11.54
CA GLY A 730 0.94 20.56 10.15
C GLY A 730 0.64 21.92 9.53
N GLY A 731 1.04 23.03 10.18
CA GLY A 731 0.78 24.39 9.70
C GLY A 731 -0.53 25.01 10.19
N GLU A 732 -1.25 24.32 11.09
CA GLU A 732 -2.49 24.79 11.68
C GLU A 732 -2.23 25.99 12.62
N ALA A 733 -3.09 27.00 12.60
CA ALA A 733 -3.02 28.12 13.54
C ALA A 733 -4.40 28.46 14.11
N SER A 734 -4.46 28.79 15.40
CA SER A 734 -5.68 29.30 16.03
C SER A 734 -5.90 30.79 15.72
N SER A 735 -7.13 31.28 15.92
CA SER A 735 -7.33 32.73 16.06
C SER A 735 -6.55 33.28 17.28
N PRO A 736 -6.10 34.54 17.26
CA PRO A 736 -5.37 35.14 18.38
C PRO A 736 -6.28 35.29 19.60
N ALA A 737 -5.82 34.79 20.75
CA ALA A 737 -6.48 34.98 22.04
C ALA A 737 -5.96 36.25 22.72
N GLY A 738 -6.85 37.20 23.04
CA GLY A 738 -6.52 38.50 23.64
C GLY A 738 -7.40 39.62 23.06
N PRO A 739 -7.14 40.90 23.37
CA PRO A 739 -6.01 41.40 24.15
C PRO A 739 -6.14 41.13 25.66
N GLU A 740 -5.04 40.73 26.30
CA GLU A 740 -4.92 40.65 27.76
C GLU A 740 -3.99 41.77 28.29
N PRO A 741 -4.42 42.60 29.26
CA PRO A 741 -3.62 43.72 29.76
C PRO A 741 -2.59 43.27 30.82
N GLY A 742 -1.38 43.84 30.79
CA GLY A 742 -0.39 43.65 31.86
C GLY A 742 0.75 44.66 31.83
N HIS A 743 1.32 44.95 33.00
CA HIS A 743 2.47 45.84 33.16
C HIS A 743 3.48 45.34 34.20
N ALA A 744 4.75 45.70 34.03
CA ALA A 744 5.77 45.51 35.05
C ALA A 744 5.65 46.61 36.14
N SER A 745 5.88 46.24 37.40
CA SER A 745 5.82 47.12 38.57
C SER A 745 6.93 48.17 38.54
N LEU A 746 6.67 49.37 39.05
CA LEU A 746 7.69 50.40 39.21
C LEU A 746 8.75 49.96 40.23
N THR A 747 10.02 50.31 39.98
CA THR A 747 11.09 50.06 40.94
C THR A 747 11.02 51.04 42.11
N ARG A 748 11.41 50.61 43.32
CA ARG A 748 11.40 51.54 44.48
C ARG A 748 12.36 52.73 44.25
N PRO A 749 11.99 53.95 44.65
CA PRO A 749 12.91 55.09 44.66
C PRO A 749 14.18 54.81 45.49
N THR A 750 15.33 55.25 45.00
CA THR A 750 16.63 55.10 45.67
C THR A 750 17.35 56.43 45.82
N GLY A 751 18.34 56.50 46.72
CA GLY A 751 19.15 57.70 46.94
C GLY A 751 18.42 58.85 47.64
N LEU A 752 17.41 58.56 48.48
CA LEU A 752 16.71 59.58 49.26
C LEU A 752 17.69 60.28 50.23
N THR A 753 17.77 61.60 50.13
CA THR A 753 18.53 62.45 51.05
C THR A 753 17.66 63.55 51.62
N ALA A 754 18.00 64.04 52.82
CA ALA A 754 17.32 65.14 53.50
C ALA A 754 18.35 66.22 53.87
N SER A 755 17.99 67.49 53.68
CA SER A 755 18.81 68.63 54.09
C SER A 755 18.98 68.71 55.61
N VAL A 756 20.15 69.10 56.09
CA VAL A 756 20.46 69.26 57.54
C VAL A 756 20.76 70.70 57.95
N ASP A 757 20.67 71.63 57.01
CA ASP A 757 21.16 73.01 57.12
C ASP A 757 20.04 74.07 57.07
N LEU A 758 18.77 73.66 57.06
CA LEU A 758 17.62 74.55 57.00
C LEU A 758 17.05 74.84 58.39
N THR A 759 16.75 76.12 58.67
CA THR A 759 16.22 76.57 59.98
C THR A 759 14.69 76.50 60.09
N THR A 760 13.96 76.25 58.99
CA THR A 760 12.48 76.28 58.95
C THR A 760 11.83 75.26 57.97
N GLY A 761 12.43 74.08 57.78
CA GLY A 761 11.86 73.01 56.94
C GLY A 761 12.88 71.93 56.57
N ILE A 762 12.47 70.92 55.78
CA ILE A 762 13.35 69.86 55.26
C ILE A 762 13.17 69.72 53.75
N ARG A 763 14.27 69.81 52.98
CA ARG A 763 14.28 69.50 51.54
C ARG A 763 14.73 68.06 51.33
N LEU A 764 13.95 67.33 50.53
CA LEU A 764 14.18 65.95 50.14
C LEU A 764 14.55 65.87 48.65
N SER A 765 15.44 64.95 48.29
CA SER A 765 15.72 64.58 46.90
C SER A 765 16.04 63.09 46.79
N TRP A 766 15.70 62.48 45.65
CA TRP A 766 15.95 61.07 45.35
C TRP A 766 16.26 60.89 43.86
N SER A 767 16.54 59.66 43.43
CA SER A 767 16.73 59.32 42.01
C SER A 767 15.38 59.09 41.33
N ALA A 768 15.17 59.65 40.13
CA ALA A 768 13.96 59.43 39.36
C ALA A 768 13.80 57.93 39.00
N VAL A 769 12.58 57.41 39.18
CA VAL A 769 12.13 56.09 38.77
C VAL A 769 11.55 56.18 37.36
N SER A 770 12.10 55.39 36.43
CA SER A 770 11.60 55.30 35.06
C SER A 770 10.16 54.77 35.06
N GLY A 771 9.27 55.44 34.32
CA GLY A 771 7.85 55.08 34.23
C GLY A 771 6.95 55.65 35.34
N ALA A 772 7.52 56.23 36.40
CA ALA A 772 6.74 56.89 37.45
C ALA A 772 6.24 58.26 36.96
N SER A 773 4.92 58.49 37.06
CA SER A 773 4.30 59.77 36.70
C SER A 773 4.26 60.75 37.88
N GLU A 774 4.27 60.25 39.12
CA GLU A 774 4.29 61.02 40.35
C GLU A 774 4.96 60.24 41.49
N TYR A 775 5.27 60.92 42.59
CA TYR A 775 5.83 60.34 43.80
C TYR A 775 5.02 60.82 45.00
N LEU A 776 4.63 59.87 45.85
CA LEU A 776 4.03 60.15 47.15
C LEU A 776 5.14 60.29 48.19
N VAL A 777 5.15 61.42 48.89
CA VAL A 777 6.11 61.69 49.97
C VAL A 777 5.45 61.40 51.30
N MET A 778 6.03 60.50 52.08
CA MET A 778 5.52 60.05 53.38
C MET A 778 6.46 60.49 54.49
N ARG A 779 5.91 60.76 55.67
CA ARG A 779 6.66 61.17 56.87
C ARG A 779 6.19 60.44 58.13
N SER A 780 7.10 60.18 59.07
CA SER A 780 6.77 59.59 60.37
C SER A 780 5.84 60.50 61.17
N GLY A 781 4.77 59.93 61.75
CA GLY A 781 3.80 60.67 62.57
C GLY A 781 2.64 61.32 61.79
N SER A 782 2.61 61.23 60.46
CA SER A 782 1.45 61.60 59.63
C SER A 782 0.63 60.37 59.20
N ALA A 783 -0.69 60.52 59.12
CA ALA A 783 -1.62 59.42 58.78
C ALA A 783 -1.70 59.08 57.27
N GLY A 784 -0.87 59.71 56.42
CA GLY A 784 -0.89 59.58 54.96
C GLY A 784 0.28 60.33 54.31
N SER A 785 0.22 60.53 52.98
CA SER A 785 1.24 61.33 52.29
C SER A 785 1.17 62.78 52.73
N ILE A 786 2.35 63.40 52.87
CA ILE A 786 2.48 64.83 53.17
C ILE A 786 2.52 65.68 51.89
N GLY A 787 2.64 65.03 50.72
CA GLY A 787 2.56 65.67 49.43
C GLY A 787 2.76 64.69 48.28
N ILE A 788 2.48 65.18 47.07
CA ILE A 788 2.68 64.49 45.79
C ILE A 788 3.53 65.40 44.92
N THR A 789 4.53 64.84 44.23
CA THR A 789 5.39 65.59 43.30
C THR A 789 5.67 64.78 42.06
N VAL A 790 5.82 65.42 40.91
CA VAL A 790 6.23 64.76 39.65
C VAL A 790 7.75 64.78 39.47
N GLU A 791 8.44 65.65 40.21
CA GLU A 791 9.90 65.77 40.20
C GLU A 791 10.51 64.98 41.37
N PRO A 792 11.75 64.46 41.25
CA PRO A 792 12.36 63.63 42.28
C PRO A 792 12.93 64.44 43.46
N ASN A 793 12.18 65.46 43.89
CA ASN A 793 12.47 66.32 45.03
C ASN A 793 11.18 66.88 45.65
N PHE A 794 11.23 67.20 46.94
CA PHE A 794 10.10 67.75 47.68
C PHE A 794 10.56 68.61 48.86
N GLU A 795 9.88 69.72 49.13
CA GLU A 795 10.13 70.56 50.32
C GLU A 795 9.03 70.37 51.36
N ASP A 796 9.37 69.77 52.50
CA ASP A 796 8.49 69.69 53.66
C ASP A 796 8.66 70.94 54.54
N THR A 797 7.87 71.97 54.24
CA THR A 797 7.79 73.19 55.05
C THR A 797 6.97 73.01 56.33
N SER A 798 6.35 71.84 56.54
CA SER A 798 5.50 71.55 57.70
C SER A 798 6.24 70.76 58.80
N ALA A 799 7.53 70.47 58.60
CA ALA A 799 8.35 69.72 59.54
C ALA A 799 8.50 70.50 60.88
N PRO A 800 8.11 69.93 62.03
CA PRO A 800 8.24 70.59 63.32
C PRO A 800 9.71 70.76 63.74
N VAL A 801 10.05 71.94 64.27
CA VAL A 801 11.42 72.29 64.67
C VAL A 801 11.88 71.44 65.87
N GLY A 802 13.10 70.90 65.77
CA GLY A 802 13.77 70.18 66.87
C GLY A 802 13.37 68.71 67.03
N GLN A 803 12.59 68.14 66.10
CA GLN A 803 12.23 66.72 66.08
C GLN A 803 12.98 65.95 64.99
N SER A 804 13.30 64.68 65.25
CA SER A 804 13.79 63.76 64.22
C SER A 804 12.60 63.12 63.51
N LEU A 805 12.62 63.12 62.18
CA LEU A 805 11.54 62.61 61.33
C LEU A 805 12.12 61.65 60.30
N ASP A 806 11.40 60.55 60.05
CA ASP A 806 11.74 59.60 58.99
C ASP A 806 10.86 59.87 57.77
N TYR A 807 11.43 59.71 56.57
CA TYR A 807 10.75 59.93 55.30
C TYR A 807 10.83 58.70 54.41
N TRP A 808 9.76 58.44 53.66
CA TRP A 808 9.70 57.41 52.63
C TRP A 808 9.09 57.98 51.35
N ILE A 809 9.59 57.53 50.20
CA ILE A 809 9.05 57.90 48.89
C ILE A 809 8.47 56.65 48.24
N VAL A 810 7.28 56.78 47.69
CA VAL A 810 6.61 55.77 46.87
C VAL A 810 6.47 56.35 45.46
N ALA A 811 6.92 55.60 44.45
CA ALA A 811 6.79 55.94 43.03
C ALA A 811 5.49 55.39 42.44
#